data_AF-A0A349PKT9-F1
#
_entry.id   AF-A0A349PKT9-F1
#
_cell.length_a   1.000
_cell.length_b   1.000
_cell.length_c   1.000
_cell.angle_alpha   90.00
_cell.angle_beta   90.00
_cell.angle_gamma   90.00
#
_symmetry.space_group_name_H-M   'P 1'
#
loop_
_entity.id
_entity.type
_entity.pdbx_description
1 polymer ?
#
loop_
_entity_poly.entity_id
_entity_poly.type
_entity_poly.pdbx_seq_one_letter_code
_entity_poly.pdbx_strand_id
1 'polypeptide(L)'
;KNEILIGTSGKGLLTFDVNSLSFQKKSYGIDKTINIVRCLKRDRNGLIWIGTDGVGLFKIKNINSTRPRVDNYTNDSQTDLSISSNAIYALMEDENSNIWLGTAWNGVDVLSLNKDYVFIPSTSKGESPISVLSVYKNKEALFMGLDGKGLTVFSEKTNSTKRYNSTNKNSIGDDYIQYIYEAQDGTLWIGTFVNGLVNFNYKTGSFTPFKQNLGDSKSLSFNDVRYIVEDEKNNFWIATWGGGLNYLDVKTKEFKSFKEKTGSKNTISSDNVLSLQKDGSLIWMATFGGGVNLLNTKTNQFKVFKSVEGNPNSISSDYLYSILKDSKGNIWMGTAGEGINLLDTKTQKINRFDAFKNVRYQTVMAIVEDNNGLIWFSTKQGIFNYNYATKTFKNFSNLNEDYHINSGFKDEKGILYFGCSKGVVKFNPEIIKVKNVTPKVKFSSFKLYNNEVPIGEEEILKKDISLSENITLKHDQDVITFEFAAMLFPSSASCEYQIKMDNFDKNWRIIGKEGSATYTNLSPGDYVFKVRSRELGSEWAREYSSLNITILKPFWLTWWAFLIYTILGILLFYVLMKYIISWEKMKADLRFEKFSHEKDVELYNLKQDFFTNISHEIRTPVTLILSSINKLLKNNELPENQQPNPFGTIKKNGEYLLNLVNELLDFKKLEQQKIKLKVSEGDFVIFSQEIYLSFKEFAYQKDIKFEFESSNPNIELWFDKNQMEKVLYNLFSNALKFTKAGGAIKLSITETDTQVQLELVDEGIGISKKHLSKIFNRFYQANDADSASGAGFGLGLTISSEIIKLHQGEISVKSKKGEGSTFMIKLKKGNSFFDETEIGGSEINDELIENYFYAKQENSVAIEKILSNKEQTLLVVEDNAAICNYIVELLSEEFTVLQAFNGKEGLEIALEKSPDLIISDVMMPIMDGIELTHNLKSNVNTSHIPV
;
A
#
# COMPACT_ATOMS: atom_id res chain seq x y z
N LYS A 1 -31.19 -70.90 17.59
CA LYS A 1 -32.09 -70.27 16.59
C LYS A 1 -33.54 -70.23 17.07
N ASN A 2 -33.94 -71.05 18.06
CA ASN A 2 -35.33 -71.13 18.53
C ASN A 2 -35.50 -70.63 19.97
N GLU A 3 -34.52 -69.89 20.50
CA GLU A 3 -34.57 -69.28 21.83
C GLU A 3 -34.39 -67.77 21.71
N ILE A 4 -35.26 -67.01 22.37
CA ILE A 4 -35.20 -65.55 22.46
C ILE A 4 -34.90 -65.17 23.91
N LEU A 5 -33.85 -64.37 24.13
CA LEU A 5 -33.54 -63.82 25.45
C LEU A 5 -34.40 -62.60 25.72
N ILE A 6 -35.02 -62.55 26.89
CA ILE A 6 -35.94 -61.49 27.29
C ILE A 6 -35.49 -60.94 28.65
N GLY A 7 -35.16 -59.66 28.68
CA GLY A 7 -34.97 -58.92 29.91
C GLY A 7 -36.31 -58.42 30.44
N THR A 8 -36.52 -58.53 31.75
CA THR A 8 -37.77 -58.11 32.39
C THR A 8 -37.52 -57.17 33.57
N SER A 9 -38.54 -56.40 33.93
CA SER A 9 -38.58 -55.67 35.20
C SER A 9 -39.28 -56.54 36.25
N GLY A 10 -38.50 -57.19 37.12
CA GLY A 10 -38.99 -57.97 38.26
C GLY A 10 -38.75 -59.48 38.17
N LYS A 11 -38.56 -60.07 36.98
CA LYS A 11 -38.27 -61.50 36.82
C LYS A 11 -36.85 -61.80 36.29
N GLY A 12 -36.04 -60.76 36.09
CA GLY A 12 -34.67 -60.89 35.58
C GLY A 12 -34.62 -61.29 34.11
N LEU A 13 -33.72 -62.21 33.80
CA LEU A 13 -33.52 -62.76 32.46
C LEU A 13 -34.36 -64.03 32.25
N LEU A 14 -35.14 -64.04 31.17
CA LEU A 14 -35.94 -65.18 30.74
C LEU A 14 -35.53 -65.62 29.33
N THR A 15 -35.85 -66.86 29.01
CA THR A 15 -35.70 -67.45 27.68
C THR A 15 -37.07 -67.83 27.17
N PHE A 16 -37.46 -67.32 26.01
CA PHE A 16 -38.66 -67.77 25.32
C PHE A 16 -38.26 -68.80 24.27
N ASP A 17 -38.72 -70.04 24.44
CA ASP A 17 -38.56 -71.09 23.45
C ASP A 17 -39.68 -70.96 22.42
N VAL A 18 -39.30 -70.72 21.17
CA VAL A 18 -40.22 -70.48 20.05
C VAL A 18 -40.96 -71.76 19.65
N ASN A 19 -40.39 -72.94 19.90
CA ASN A 19 -41.03 -74.21 19.55
C ASN A 19 -42.12 -74.59 20.55
N SER A 20 -41.84 -74.44 21.85
CA SER A 20 -42.78 -74.81 22.92
C SER A 20 -43.69 -73.64 23.34
N LEU A 21 -43.45 -72.43 22.82
CA LEU A 21 -44.15 -71.19 23.17
C LEU A 21 -44.16 -70.92 24.69
N SER A 22 -43.08 -71.30 25.37
CA SER A 22 -42.99 -71.24 26.84
C SER A 22 -41.81 -70.41 27.32
N PHE A 23 -41.98 -69.72 28.46
CA PHE A 23 -40.90 -69.03 29.15
C PHE A 23 -40.17 -69.97 30.10
N GLN A 24 -38.85 -69.96 30.03
CA GLN A 24 -37.97 -70.67 30.96
C GLN A 24 -37.04 -69.68 31.65
N LYS A 25 -36.80 -69.90 32.94
CA LYS A 25 -35.78 -69.17 33.70
C LYS A 25 -34.51 -70.01 33.74
N LYS A 26 -33.47 -69.56 33.05
CA LYS A 26 -32.14 -70.19 33.05
C LYS A 26 -31.16 -69.28 33.80
N SER A 27 -30.27 -69.84 34.61
CA SER A 27 -29.26 -69.07 35.37
C SER A 27 -28.14 -68.55 34.46
N TYR A 28 -27.82 -69.25 33.36
CA TYR A 28 -26.72 -68.90 32.46
C TYR A 28 -25.36 -68.71 33.15
N GLY A 29 -25.14 -69.43 34.27
CA GLY A 29 -23.92 -69.32 35.07
C GLY A 29 -23.80 -68.01 35.85
N ILE A 30 -24.89 -67.25 35.97
CA ILE A 30 -24.95 -66.05 36.80
C ILE A 30 -25.36 -66.47 38.22
N ASP A 31 -24.44 -66.29 39.17
CA ASP A 31 -24.65 -66.64 40.58
C ASP A 31 -25.40 -65.55 41.37
N LYS A 32 -25.61 -64.37 40.78
CA LYS A 32 -26.33 -63.24 41.40
C LYS A 32 -27.80 -63.20 40.98
N THR A 33 -28.66 -62.87 41.92
CA THR A 33 -30.08 -62.59 41.63
C THR A 33 -30.20 -61.30 40.83
N ILE A 34 -30.63 -61.40 39.58
CA ILE A 34 -30.95 -60.25 38.73
C ILE A 34 -32.47 -60.06 38.74
N ASN A 35 -32.94 -58.94 39.26
CA ASN A 35 -34.37 -58.61 39.27
C ASN A 35 -34.79 -57.84 38.01
N ILE A 36 -33.95 -56.91 37.56
CA ILE A 36 -34.25 -55.99 36.46
C ILE A 36 -33.15 -56.07 35.41
N VAL A 37 -33.51 -56.44 34.19
CA VAL A 37 -32.66 -56.37 33.00
C VAL A 37 -33.21 -55.27 32.10
N ARG A 38 -32.40 -54.25 31.82
CA ARG A 38 -32.81 -53.07 31.05
C ARG A 38 -32.47 -53.21 29.58
N CYS A 39 -31.33 -53.81 29.26
CA CYS A 39 -30.86 -53.95 27.89
C CYS A 39 -30.08 -55.26 27.70
N LEU A 40 -30.17 -55.78 26.48
CA LEU A 40 -29.48 -56.99 26.03
C LEU A 40 -28.83 -56.70 24.69
N LYS A 41 -27.59 -57.12 24.51
CA LYS A 41 -26.89 -57.00 23.22
C LYS A 41 -26.09 -58.25 22.95
N ARG A 42 -26.24 -58.79 21.74
CA ARG A 42 -25.27 -59.73 21.17
C ARG A 42 -24.25 -58.94 20.35
N ASP A 43 -22.97 -59.10 20.67
CA ASP A 43 -21.90 -58.44 19.90
C ASP A 43 -21.55 -59.24 18.62
N ARG A 44 -20.72 -58.66 17.74
CA ARG A 44 -20.28 -59.30 16.49
C ARG A 44 -19.48 -60.59 16.73
N ASN A 45 -18.83 -60.71 17.89
CA ASN A 45 -18.11 -61.92 18.31
C ASN A 45 -19.03 -62.99 18.91
N GLY A 46 -20.33 -62.73 19.00
CA GLY A 46 -21.34 -63.64 19.51
C GLY A 46 -21.42 -63.71 21.04
N LEU A 47 -20.76 -62.81 21.77
CA LEU A 47 -20.90 -62.68 23.22
C LEU A 47 -22.22 -61.99 23.55
N ILE A 48 -22.78 -62.34 24.71
CA ILE A 48 -24.03 -61.76 25.20
C ILE A 48 -23.71 -60.79 26.33
N TRP A 49 -24.20 -59.56 26.18
CA TRP A 49 -24.08 -58.48 27.15
C TRP A 49 -25.44 -58.20 27.77
N ILE A 50 -25.46 -58.08 29.09
CA ILE A 50 -26.68 -57.89 29.89
C ILE A 50 -26.50 -56.69 30.79
N GLY A 51 -27.17 -55.60 30.46
CA GLY A 51 -27.25 -54.42 31.30
C GLY A 51 -28.38 -54.56 32.31
N THR A 52 -28.04 -54.43 33.58
CA THR A 52 -28.98 -54.56 34.70
C THR A 52 -29.20 -53.23 35.40
N ASP A 53 -30.25 -53.16 36.21
CA ASP A 53 -30.49 -52.04 37.11
C ASP A 53 -29.99 -52.39 38.52
N GLY A 54 -28.77 -51.96 38.84
CA GLY A 54 -28.18 -52.06 40.18
C GLY A 54 -27.16 -53.19 40.39
N VAL A 55 -27.05 -54.16 39.47
CA VAL A 55 -26.09 -55.29 39.59
C VAL A 55 -24.92 -55.18 38.60
N GLY A 56 -24.91 -54.14 37.76
CA GLY A 56 -23.86 -53.87 36.78
C GLY A 56 -24.11 -54.49 35.41
N LEU A 57 -23.02 -54.78 34.72
CA LEU A 57 -23.00 -55.33 33.37
C LEU A 57 -22.44 -56.75 33.38
N PHE A 58 -23.19 -57.69 32.81
CA PHE A 58 -22.69 -59.05 32.62
C PHE A 58 -22.28 -59.29 31.18
N LYS A 59 -21.14 -59.95 31.02
CA LYS A 59 -20.62 -60.46 29.74
C LYS A 59 -20.59 -61.98 29.81
N ILE A 60 -21.30 -62.63 28.90
CA ILE A 60 -21.43 -64.09 28.86
C ILE A 60 -20.79 -64.62 27.58
N LYS A 61 -19.82 -65.51 27.75
CA LYS A 61 -19.19 -66.25 26.66
C LYS A 61 -19.73 -67.68 26.63
N ASN A 62 -20.05 -68.16 25.43
CA ASN A 62 -20.60 -69.50 25.18
C ASN A 62 -21.88 -69.78 26.00
N ILE A 63 -22.90 -68.93 25.84
CA ILE A 63 -24.15 -69.00 26.63
C ILE A 63 -24.88 -70.35 26.56
N ASN A 64 -24.65 -71.14 25.50
CA ASN A 64 -25.23 -72.47 25.31
C ASN A 64 -24.39 -73.62 25.89
N SER A 65 -23.24 -73.33 26.50
CA SER A 65 -22.39 -74.32 27.18
C SER A 65 -23.02 -74.75 28.51
N THR A 66 -22.72 -75.97 28.97
CA THR A 66 -23.08 -76.44 30.32
C THR A 66 -22.39 -75.64 31.42
N ARG A 67 -21.27 -74.99 31.09
CA ARG A 67 -20.54 -74.04 31.95
C ARG A 67 -20.21 -72.78 31.16
N PRO A 68 -21.15 -71.83 31.05
CA PRO A 68 -20.88 -70.54 30.43
C PRO A 68 -19.90 -69.74 31.31
N ARG A 69 -19.02 -68.97 30.67
CA ARG A 69 -18.11 -68.07 31.40
C ARG A 69 -18.79 -66.71 31.52
N VAL A 70 -18.93 -66.22 32.75
CA VAL A 70 -19.59 -64.96 33.07
C VAL A 70 -18.58 -64.02 33.71
N ASP A 71 -18.37 -62.86 33.07
CA ASP A 71 -17.62 -61.75 33.66
C ASP A 71 -18.65 -60.68 34.11
N ASN A 72 -18.52 -60.17 35.34
CA ASN A 72 -19.40 -59.13 35.89
C ASN A 72 -18.60 -57.83 36.13
N TYR A 73 -18.99 -56.77 35.43
CA TYR A 73 -18.45 -55.43 35.59
C TYR A 73 -19.38 -54.61 36.48
N THR A 74 -18.82 -54.01 37.52
CA THR A 74 -19.56 -53.19 38.49
C THR A 74 -18.81 -51.90 38.77
N ASN A 75 -19.53 -50.84 39.10
CA ASN A 75 -18.97 -49.59 39.55
C ASN A 75 -18.16 -49.77 40.84
N ASP A 76 -17.04 -49.06 40.88
CA ASP A 76 -16.17 -48.91 42.02
C ASP A 76 -15.78 -47.43 42.10
N SER A 77 -16.30 -46.72 43.12
CA SER A 77 -16.11 -45.28 43.28
C SER A 77 -14.66 -44.88 43.54
N GLN A 78 -13.77 -45.85 43.82
CA GLN A 78 -12.37 -45.61 44.12
C GLN A 78 -11.46 -45.69 42.89
N THR A 79 -11.99 -46.10 41.72
CA THR A 79 -11.21 -46.21 40.48
C THR A 79 -11.99 -45.81 39.23
N ASP A 80 -11.31 -45.04 38.39
CA ASP A 80 -11.77 -44.64 37.05
C ASP A 80 -11.67 -45.78 36.01
N LEU A 81 -11.14 -46.94 36.40
CA LEU A 81 -11.06 -48.14 35.55
C LEU A 81 -12.34 -48.99 35.59
N SER A 82 -13.27 -48.68 36.50
CA SER A 82 -14.57 -49.34 36.62
C SER A 82 -15.65 -48.64 35.78
N ILE A 83 -16.79 -49.30 35.58
CA ILE A 83 -17.95 -48.67 34.93
C ILE A 83 -18.50 -47.53 35.81
N SER A 84 -19.01 -46.45 35.22
CA SER A 84 -19.45 -45.25 35.93
C SER A 84 -20.67 -45.47 36.84
N SER A 85 -21.49 -46.50 36.58
CA SER A 85 -22.65 -46.85 37.40
C SER A 85 -23.08 -48.31 37.20
N ASN A 86 -23.72 -48.89 38.22
CA ASN A 86 -24.27 -50.26 38.18
C ASN A 86 -25.63 -50.36 37.47
N ALA A 87 -26.21 -49.23 37.07
CA ALA A 87 -27.49 -49.17 36.39
C ALA A 87 -27.27 -48.87 34.90
N ILE A 88 -27.36 -49.90 34.06
CA ILE A 88 -27.02 -49.86 32.63
C ILE A 88 -28.31 -49.82 31.81
N TYR A 89 -28.56 -48.70 31.14
CA TYR A 89 -29.80 -48.44 30.42
C TYR A 89 -29.69 -48.74 28.93
N ALA A 90 -28.52 -48.54 28.33
CA ALA A 90 -28.30 -48.77 26.92
C ALA A 90 -26.97 -49.49 26.67
N LEU A 91 -26.97 -50.32 25.63
CA LEU A 91 -25.79 -51.00 25.12
C LEU A 91 -25.73 -50.82 23.61
N MET A 92 -24.59 -50.33 23.12
CA MET A 92 -24.32 -50.21 21.69
C MET A 92 -22.93 -50.78 21.38
N GLU A 93 -22.77 -51.31 20.18
CA GLU A 93 -21.47 -51.75 19.66
C GLU A 93 -21.11 -50.86 18.46
N ASP A 94 -19.92 -50.26 18.48
CA ASP A 94 -19.45 -49.42 17.38
C ASP A 94 -18.77 -50.23 16.25
N GLU A 95 -18.32 -49.54 15.20
CA GLU A 95 -17.65 -50.18 14.06
C GLU A 95 -16.34 -50.90 14.44
N ASN A 96 -15.66 -50.43 15.49
CA ASN A 96 -14.41 -50.98 16.02
C ASN A 96 -14.64 -52.10 17.05
N SER A 97 -15.90 -52.54 17.23
CA SER A 97 -16.32 -53.54 18.22
C SER A 97 -16.07 -53.09 19.67
N ASN A 98 -16.01 -51.79 19.94
CA ASN A 98 -16.11 -51.29 21.31
C ASN A 98 -17.58 -51.33 21.76
N ILE A 99 -17.79 -51.56 23.05
CA ILE A 99 -19.11 -51.58 23.67
C ILE A 99 -19.32 -50.28 24.43
N TRP A 100 -20.32 -49.51 24.03
CA TRP A 100 -20.76 -48.29 24.66
C TRP A 100 -21.87 -48.61 25.66
N LEU A 101 -21.70 -48.14 26.90
CA LEU A 101 -22.67 -48.29 27.98
C LEU A 101 -23.31 -46.94 28.26
N GLY A 102 -24.61 -46.82 28.07
CA GLY A 102 -25.37 -45.70 28.62
C GLY A 102 -25.77 -46.03 30.05
N THR A 103 -25.31 -45.26 31.03
CA THR A 103 -25.60 -45.51 32.44
C THR A 103 -26.66 -44.56 32.99
N ALA A 104 -27.30 -44.94 34.10
CA ALA A 104 -28.18 -44.03 34.81
C ALA A 104 -27.34 -42.94 35.49
N TRP A 105 -27.65 -41.68 35.20
CA TRP A 105 -27.13 -40.48 35.86
C TRP A 105 -25.65 -40.16 35.64
N ASN A 106 -24.80 -41.14 35.30
CA ASN A 106 -23.35 -40.98 35.21
C ASN A 106 -22.81 -41.04 33.77
N GLY A 107 -23.67 -40.81 32.77
CA GLY A 107 -23.26 -40.61 31.38
C GLY A 107 -22.99 -41.90 30.62
N VAL A 108 -21.79 -41.99 30.01
CA VAL A 108 -21.46 -43.02 29.02
C VAL A 108 -20.07 -43.60 29.26
N ASP A 109 -19.97 -44.92 29.33
CA ASP A 109 -18.70 -45.65 29.39
C ASP A 109 -18.40 -46.31 28.04
N VAL A 110 -17.12 -46.48 27.71
CA VAL A 110 -16.67 -47.18 26.50
C VAL A 110 -15.72 -48.32 26.87
N LEU A 111 -16.12 -49.55 26.56
CA LEU A 111 -15.31 -50.74 26.77
C LEU A 111 -14.69 -51.18 25.45
N SER A 112 -13.36 -51.09 25.34
CA SER A 112 -12.65 -51.65 24.19
C SER A 112 -12.44 -53.15 24.35
N LEU A 113 -13.02 -53.94 23.44
CA LEU A 113 -12.97 -55.41 23.49
C LEU A 113 -11.72 -56.03 22.86
N ASN A 114 -11.08 -55.30 21.95
CA ASN A 114 -9.94 -55.78 21.18
C ASN A 114 -8.61 -55.25 21.76
N LYS A 115 -8.31 -55.56 23.03
CA LYS A 115 -7.00 -55.26 23.60
C LYS A 115 -6.06 -56.45 23.41
N ASP A 116 -4.92 -56.20 22.79
CA ASP A 116 -3.84 -57.20 22.64
C ASP A 116 -2.94 -57.26 23.90
N TYR A 117 -3.36 -56.57 24.97
CA TYR A 117 -2.70 -56.49 26.27
C TYR A 117 -3.73 -56.57 27.40
N VAL A 118 -3.26 -56.91 28.58
CA VAL A 118 -4.04 -57.00 29.82
C VAL A 118 -3.49 -55.97 30.80
N PHE A 119 -4.39 -55.17 31.38
CA PHE A 119 -4.07 -54.28 32.49
C PHE A 119 -4.47 -54.93 33.81
N ILE A 120 -3.53 -55.05 34.74
CA ILE A 120 -3.74 -55.61 36.08
C ILE A 120 -3.62 -54.45 37.09
N PRO A 121 -4.71 -54.04 37.76
CA PRO A 121 -4.64 -53.01 38.79
C PRO A 121 -3.69 -53.39 39.93
N SER A 122 -3.00 -52.40 40.50
CA SER A 122 -2.08 -52.63 41.62
C SER A 122 -2.77 -52.93 42.95
N THR A 123 -4.05 -52.55 43.07
CA THR A 123 -4.85 -52.70 44.28
C THR A 123 -6.09 -53.56 44.04
N SER A 124 -6.70 -54.00 45.15
CA SER A 124 -7.96 -54.74 45.11
C SER A 124 -9.13 -53.81 44.82
N LYS A 125 -10.28 -54.40 44.48
CA LYS A 125 -11.54 -53.67 44.35
C LYS A 125 -11.85 -52.88 45.63
N GLY A 126 -12.26 -51.62 45.48
CA GLY A 126 -12.56 -50.69 46.56
C GLY A 126 -11.36 -49.90 47.09
N GLU A 127 -10.21 -49.96 46.42
CA GLU A 127 -9.01 -49.19 46.78
C GLU A 127 -8.47 -48.43 45.57
N SER A 128 -8.04 -47.19 45.77
CA SER A 128 -7.41 -46.39 44.72
C SER A 128 -6.14 -47.06 44.19
N PRO A 129 -5.93 -47.11 42.86
CA PRO A 129 -4.70 -47.64 42.28
C PRO A 129 -3.47 -46.85 42.72
N ILE A 130 -2.35 -47.56 42.83
CA ILE A 130 -1.06 -47.04 43.28
C ILE A 130 0.03 -47.39 42.27
N SER A 131 1.04 -46.53 42.15
CA SER A 131 2.21 -46.75 41.30
C SER A 131 2.93 -48.06 41.62
N VAL A 132 3.24 -48.83 40.58
CA VAL A 132 3.99 -50.08 40.68
C VAL A 132 5.46 -49.82 40.37
N LEU A 133 6.25 -49.66 41.43
CA LEU A 133 7.69 -49.36 41.38
C LEU A 133 8.51 -50.53 40.84
N SER A 134 8.10 -51.76 41.14
CA SER A 134 8.77 -52.98 40.71
C SER A 134 7.79 -54.12 40.43
N VAL A 135 8.12 -54.95 39.45
CA VAL A 135 7.31 -56.10 39.05
C VAL A 135 8.16 -57.35 38.98
N TYR A 136 7.67 -58.43 39.59
CA TYR A 136 8.26 -59.76 39.48
C TYR A 136 7.16 -60.81 39.36
N LYS A 137 7.40 -61.91 38.63
CA LYS A 137 6.42 -63.00 38.55
C LYS A 137 7.11 -64.35 38.60
N ASN A 138 6.60 -65.21 39.47
CA ASN A 138 6.93 -66.64 39.47
C ASN A 138 5.74 -67.48 38.97
N LYS A 139 5.85 -68.81 39.12
CA LYS A 139 4.81 -69.76 38.67
C LYS A 139 3.48 -69.66 39.42
N GLU A 140 3.51 -69.11 40.64
CA GLU A 140 2.37 -69.06 41.55
C GLU A 140 1.66 -67.70 41.50
N ALA A 141 2.40 -66.60 41.48
CA ALA A 141 1.86 -65.26 41.65
C ALA A 141 2.67 -64.15 40.94
N LEU A 142 2.00 -63.02 40.73
CA LEU A 142 2.57 -61.74 40.33
C LEU A 142 2.82 -60.90 41.59
N PHE A 143 4.04 -60.40 41.73
CA PHE A 143 4.50 -59.55 42.82
C PHE A 143 4.62 -58.12 42.30
N MET A 144 3.93 -57.19 42.98
CA MET A 144 3.88 -55.78 42.63
C MET A 144 4.40 -54.98 43.83
N GLY A 145 5.60 -54.43 43.70
CA GLY A 145 6.15 -53.49 44.66
C GLY A 145 5.52 -52.11 44.46
N LEU A 146 4.90 -51.56 45.49
CA LEU A 146 4.10 -50.34 45.41
C LEU A 146 4.82 -49.13 45.99
N ASP A 147 4.33 -47.97 45.58
CA ASP A 147 4.69 -46.67 46.13
C ASP A 147 3.84 -46.35 47.37
N GLY A 148 4.37 -46.63 48.57
CA GLY A 148 3.73 -46.28 49.84
C GLY A 148 2.67 -47.26 50.38
N LYS A 149 2.54 -48.48 49.81
CA LYS A 149 1.68 -49.56 50.37
C LYS A 149 2.34 -50.94 50.44
N GLY A 150 3.64 -51.02 50.27
CA GLY A 150 4.42 -52.24 50.38
C GLY A 150 4.25 -53.14 49.17
N LEU A 151 4.12 -54.44 49.40
CA LEU A 151 4.09 -55.48 48.36
C LEU A 151 2.69 -56.06 48.21
N THR A 152 2.18 -56.07 46.98
CA THR A 152 0.96 -56.80 46.62
C THR A 152 1.32 -58.08 45.86
N VAL A 153 0.80 -59.22 46.33
CA VAL A 153 0.94 -60.53 45.70
C VAL A 153 -0.41 -60.92 45.10
N PHE A 154 -0.46 -61.01 43.77
CA PHE A 154 -1.66 -61.32 43.01
C PHE A 154 -1.61 -62.72 42.40
N SER A 155 -2.61 -63.54 42.72
CA SER A 155 -2.77 -64.88 42.13
C SER A 155 -3.74 -64.82 40.96
N GLU A 156 -3.23 -65.04 39.74
CA GLU A 156 -4.06 -65.10 38.52
C GLU A 156 -5.08 -66.26 38.56
N LYS A 157 -4.80 -67.35 39.29
CA LYS A 157 -5.68 -68.54 39.36
C LYS A 157 -6.93 -68.31 40.19
N THR A 158 -6.78 -67.63 41.32
CA THR A 158 -7.86 -67.39 42.30
C THR A 158 -8.43 -65.97 42.19
N ASN A 159 -7.83 -65.12 41.36
CA ASN A 159 -8.13 -63.69 41.25
C ASN A 159 -8.14 -63.00 42.62
N SER A 160 -7.19 -63.36 43.47
CA SER A 160 -7.07 -62.88 44.85
C SER A 160 -5.74 -62.17 45.06
N THR A 161 -5.76 -61.14 45.89
CA THR A 161 -4.61 -60.32 46.27
C THR A 161 -4.29 -60.53 47.75
N LYS A 162 -3.00 -60.51 48.09
CA LYS A 162 -2.51 -60.48 49.47
C LYS A 162 -1.48 -59.37 49.60
N ARG A 163 -1.58 -58.53 50.64
CA ARG A 163 -0.71 -57.38 50.85
C ARG A 163 0.22 -57.57 52.04
N TYR A 164 1.47 -57.13 51.89
CA TYR A 164 2.49 -57.08 52.92
C TYR A 164 3.00 -55.64 53.00
N ASN A 165 2.71 -54.92 54.09
CA ASN A 165 3.04 -53.52 54.31
C ASN A 165 3.76 -53.35 55.65
N SER A 166 4.18 -52.13 55.99
CA SER A 166 4.91 -51.79 57.22
C SER A 166 4.18 -52.20 58.51
N THR A 167 2.84 -52.18 58.53
CA THR A 167 2.03 -52.38 59.74
C THR A 167 1.62 -53.83 60.04
N ASN A 168 1.78 -54.76 59.10
CA ASN A 168 1.42 -56.15 59.31
C ASN A 168 2.38 -56.87 60.29
N LYS A 169 1.87 -57.81 61.09
CA LYS A 169 2.70 -58.60 62.04
C LYS A 169 3.80 -59.45 61.35
N ASN A 170 3.68 -59.65 60.04
CA ASN A 170 4.62 -60.34 59.13
C ASN A 170 5.04 -59.39 57.98
N SER A 171 5.48 -58.18 58.34
CA SER A 171 5.69 -57.00 57.46
C SER A 171 7.06 -56.98 56.78
N ILE A 172 7.19 -56.37 55.61
CA ILE A 172 8.50 -56.14 54.94
C ILE A 172 9.30 -55.03 55.64
N GLY A 173 8.68 -54.28 56.56
CA GLY A 173 9.27 -53.17 57.30
C GLY A 173 9.40 -51.87 56.49
N ASP A 174 8.85 -51.84 55.28
CA ASP A 174 8.80 -50.67 54.39
C ASP A 174 7.53 -50.71 53.54
N ASP A 175 7.11 -49.54 53.09
CA ASP A 175 5.97 -49.33 52.20
C ASP A 175 6.39 -48.95 50.78
N TYR A 176 7.67 -48.69 50.52
CA TYR A 176 8.22 -48.33 49.20
C TYR A 176 9.13 -49.45 48.69
N ILE A 177 8.62 -50.25 47.77
CA ILE A 177 9.31 -51.45 47.27
C ILE A 177 9.97 -51.17 45.91
N GLN A 178 11.25 -50.79 45.95
CA GLN A 178 12.01 -50.31 44.80
C GLN A 178 12.39 -51.42 43.81
N TYR A 179 12.67 -52.63 44.29
CA TYR A 179 13.07 -53.76 43.43
C TYR A 179 12.77 -55.11 44.07
N ILE A 180 12.49 -56.13 43.25
CA ILE A 180 12.20 -57.50 43.71
C ILE A 180 13.04 -58.47 42.88
N TYR A 181 13.76 -59.35 43.57
CA TYR A 181 14.58 -60.40 42.97
C TYR A 181 14.26 -61.74 43.64
N GLU A 182 14.06 -62.82 42.88
CA GLU A 182 13.96 -64.18 43.44
C GLU A 182 15.30 -64.88 43.29
N ALA A 183 15.89 -65.29 44.41
CA ALA A 183 17.09 -66.11 44.44
C ALA A 183 16.79 -67.55 44.02
N GLN A 184 17.83 -68.32 43.70
CA GLN A 184 17.68 -69.71 43.23
C GLN A 184 16.97 -70.64 44.22
N ASP A 185 17.01 -70.33 45.52
CA ASP A 185 16.32 -71.08 46.57
C ASP A 185 14.82 -70.73 46.70
N GLY A 186 14.32 -69.80 45.88
CA GLY A 186 12.94 -69.30 45.90
C GLY A 186 12.69 -68.20 46.94
N THR A 187 13.72 -67.72 47.62
CA THR A 187 13.61 -66.60 48.56
C THR A 187 13.60 -65.28 47.81
N LEU A 188 12.74 -64.34 48.22
CA LEU A 188 12.71 -63.02 47.62
C LEU A 188 13.69 -62.09 48.33
N TRP A 189 14.53 -61.42 47.57
CA TRP A 189 15.35 -60.30 48.01
C TRP A 189 14.74 -59.01 47.50
N ILE A 190 14.36 -58.16 48.43
CA ILE A 190 13.57 -56.97 48.19
C ILE A 190 14.42 -55.73 48.51
N GLY A 191 14.55 -54.85 47.52
CA GLY A 191 15.10 -53.51 47.70
C GLY A 191 14.00 -52.57 48.18
N THR A 192 14.28 -51.84 49.27
CA THR A 192 13.33 -50.89 49.86
C THR A 192 13.95 -49.50 49.95
N PHE A 193 13.12 -48.46 50.15
CA PHE A 193 13.59 -47.08 50.20
C PHE A 193 14.26 -46.73 51.55
N VAL A 194 13.72 -47.22 52.67
CA VAL A 194 14.14 -46.89 54.05
C VAL A 194 14.69 -48.11 54.79
N ASN A 195 14.14 -49.31 54.53
CA ASN A 195 14.46 -50.51 55.30
C ASN A 195 15.68 -51.29 54.78
N GLY A 196 16.38 -50.77 53.77
CA GLY A 196 17.55 -51.42 53.19
C GLY A 196 17.20 -52.59 52.27
N LEU A 197 18.04 -53.62 52.33
CA LEU A 197 17.81 -54.88 51.64
C LEU A 197 17.04 -55.83 52.57
N VAL A 198 15.96 -56.45 52.09
CA VAL A 198 15.14 -57.36 52.88
C VAL A 198 15.16 -58.75 52.23
N ASN A 199 15.64 -59.75 52.97
CA ASN A 199 15.40 -61.15 52.62
C ASN A 199 13.99 -61.51 53.11
N PHE A 200 13.11 -61.95 52.21
CA PHE A 200 11.69 -62.17 52.48
C PHE A 200 11.22 -63.53 51.94
N ASN A 201 10.64 -64.33 52.83
CA ASN A 201 9.93 -65.53 52.48
C ASN A 201 8.42 -65.27 52.53
N TYR A 202 7.79 -65.07 51.38
CA TYR A 202 6.37 -64.73 51.29
C TYR A 202 5.42 -65.86 51.74
N LYS A 203 5.90 -67.12 51.73
CA LYS A 203 5.13 -68.30 52.14
C LYS A 203 5.00 -68.38 53.67
N THR A 204 6.10 -68.17 54.38
CA THR A 204 6.10 -68.17 55.86
C THR A 204 5.80 -66.80 56.46
N GLY A 205 6.00 -65.72 55.68
CA GLY A 205 5.93 -64.33 56.15
C GLY A 205 7.18 -63.89 56.92
N SER A 206 8.24 -64.69 56.94
CA SER A 206 9.51 -64.34 57.59
C SER A 206 10.28 -63.32 56.75
N PHE A 207 10.89 -62.34 57.41
CA PHE A 207 11.74 -61.36 56.76
C PHE A 207 12.96 -61.04 57.63
N THR A 208 14.08 -60.69 57.00
CA THR A 208 15.31 -60.25 57.66
C THR A 208 15.86 -59.01 56.96
N PRO A 209 15.83 -57.84 57.61
CA PRO A 209 16.36 -56.60 57.03
C PRO A 209 17.88 -56.50 57.22
N PHE A 210 18.55 -55.96 56.20
CA PHE A 210 19.96 -55.57 56.21
C PHE A 210 20.03 -54.07 55.95
N LYS A 211 20.40 -53.31 56.98
CA LYS A 211 20.42 -51.84 56.97
C LYS A 211 21.82 -51.29 57.07
N GLN A 212 21.93 -50.01 56.75
CA GLN A 212 23.06 -49.19 57.10
C GLN A 212 23.20 -49.07 58.61
N ASN A 213 24.41 -49.34 59.08
CA ASN A 213 24.83 -49.07 60.44
C ASN A 213 25.98 -48.07 60.42
N LEU A 214 25.74 -46.86 60.95
CA LEU A 214 26.74 -45.81 60.99
C LEU A 214 27.90 -46.25 61.89
N GLY A 215 29.09 -46.41 61.30
CA GLY A 215 30.30 -46.87 61.98
C GLY A 215 30.71 -48.31 61.66
N ASP A 216 29.84 -49.09 61.00
CA ASP A 216 30.18 -50.44 60.54
C ASP A 216 30.39 -50.49 59.02
N SER A 217 31.65 -50.58 58.60
CA SER A 217 32.04 -50.70 57.19
C SER A 217 31.60 -52.02 56.53
N LYS A 218 31.18 -53.01 57.33
CA LYS A 218 30.65 -54.31 56.87
C LYS A 218 29.12 -54.34 56.81
N SER A 219 28.45 -53.21 57.05
CA SER A 219 27.00 -53.04 56.86
C SER A 219 26.67 -52.45 55.49
N LEU A 220 25.38 -52.46 55.12
CA LEU A 220 24.91 -51.86 53.87
C LEU A 220 25.29 -50.37 53.82
N SER A 221 25.81 -49.88 52.70
CA SER A 221 26.35 -48.52 52.66
C SER A 221 25.29 -47.41 52.73
N PHE A 222 24.05 -47.69 52.31
CA PHE A 222 22.90 -46.79 52.30
C PHE A 222 21.60 -47.57 52.13
N ASN A 223 20.50 -47.09 52.70
CA ASN A 223 19.26 -47.88 52.78
C ASN A 223 18.37 -47.86 51.52
N ASP A 224 18.49 -46.86 50.65
CA ASP A 224 17.68 -46.81 49.41
C ASP A 224 18.25 -47.79 48.37
N VAL A 225 17.76 -49.03 48.39
CA VAL A 225 18.21 -50.13 47.51
C VAL A 225 17.40 -50.15 46.22
N ARG A 226 18.07 -49.92 45.09
CA ARG A 226 17.42 -49.67 43.78
C ARG A 226 17.44 -50.85 42.82
N TYR A 227 18.41 -51.76 42.98
CA TYR A 227 18.56 -52.91 42.09
C TYR A 227 19.40 -54.01 42.74
N ILE A 228 19.12 -55.27 42.39
CA ILE A 228 19.80 -56.45 42.95
C ILE A 228 20.13 -57.42 41.83
N VAL A 229 21.36 -57.96 41.83
CA VAL A 229 21.78 -59.04 40.93
C VAL A 229 22.58 -60.09 41.72
N GLU A 230 22.26 -61.37 41.50
CA GLU A 230 22.97 -62.51 42.08
C GLU A 230 24.22 -62.89 41.25
N ASP A 231 25.29 -63.29 41.94
CA ASP A 231 26.49 -63.85 41.32
C ASP A 231 26.47 -65.40 41.27
N GLU A 232 27.46 -66.03 40.60
CA GLU A 232 27.52 -67.49 40.48
C GLU A 232 27.78 -68.21 41.82
N LYS A 233 28.11 -67.47 42.88
CA LYS A 233 28.36 -67.97 44.23
C LYS A 233 27.17 -67.73 45.17
N ASN A 234 26.03 -67.31 44.63
CA ASN A 234 24.81 -66.93 45.36
C ASN A 234 25.03 -65.76 46.33
N ASN A 235 25.94 -64.84 45.98
CA ASN A 235 26.13 -63.56 46.64
C ASN A 235 25.48 -62.44 45.83
N PHE A 236 25.26 -61.28 46.45
CA PHE A 236 24.47 -60.22 45.81
C PHE A 236 25.27 -58.95 45.56
N TRP A 237 25.16 -58.45 44.34
CA TRP A 237 25.51 -57.07 43.99
C TRP A 237 24.26 -56.20 44.11
N ILE A 238 24.39 -55.10 44.85
CA ILE A 238 23.27 -54.29 45.29
C ILE A 238 23.57 -52.82 44.95
N ALA A 239 22.72 -52.23 44.12
CA ALA A 239 22.78 -50.81 43.78
C ALA A 239 22.01 -50.00 44.80
N THR A 240 22.58 -48.89 45.26
CA THR A 240 21.89 -47.95 46.15
C THR A 240 21.92 -46.52 45.60
N TRP A 241 20.91 -45.73 45.97
CA TRP A 241 20.89 -44.30 45.68
C TRP A 241 21.62 -43.55 46.79
N GLY A 242 22.84 -43.08 46.54
CA GLY A 242 23.66 -42.32 47.49
C GLY A 242 24.67 -43.16 48.28
N GLY A 243 24.70 -44.48 48.09
CA GLY A 243 25.66 -45.39 48.73
C GLY A 243 26.59 -46.13 47.77
N GLY A 244 26.45 -45.92 46.47
CA GLY A 244 27.24 -46.61 45.44
C GLY A 244 26.84 -48.07 45.23
N LEU A 245 27.82 -48.91 44.95
CA LEU A 245 27.62 -50.35 44.75
C LEU A 245 28.00 -51.11 46.02
N ASN A 246 27.20 -52.09 46.41
CA ASN A 246 27.48 -52.98 47.52
C ASN A 246 27.59 -54.43 47.04
N TYR A 247 28.44 -55.21 47.70
CA TYR A 247 28.54 -56.65 47.53
C TYR A 247 28.28 -57.32 48.87
N LEU A 248 27.27 -58.19 48.93
CA LEU A 248 26.88 -58.96 50.11
C LEU A 248 27.40 -60.39 49.97
N ASP A 249 28.30 -60.81 50.88
CA ASP A 249 28.57 -62.21 51.08
C ASP A 249 27.48 -62.83 51.97
N VAL A 250 26.67 -63.71 51.40
CA VAL A 250 25.47 -64.24 52.08
C VAL A 250 25.84 -65.16 53.24
N LYS A 251 27.01 -65.82 53.17
CA LYS A 251 27.45 -66.75 54.22
C LYS A 251 27.93 -66.00 55.46
N THR A 252 28.72 -64.95 55.26
CA THR A 252 29.24 -64.14 56.37
C THR A 252 28.28 -63.03 56.79
N LYS A 253 27.31 -62.68 55.93
CA LYS A 253 26.41 -61.52 56.06
C LYS A 253 27.14 -60.17 56.08
N GLU A 254 28.37 -60.13 55.55
CA GLU A 254 29.18 -58.92 55.48
C GLU A 254 29.03 -58.22 54.13
N PHE A 255 29.00 -56.89 54.17
CA PHE A 255 28.97 -56.04 52.99
C PHE A 255 30.35 -55.47 52.67
N LYS A 256 30.64 -55.36 51.38
CA LYS A 256 31.74 -54.57 50.84
C LYS A 256 31.17 -53.47 49.95
N SER A 257 31.45 -52.21 50.27
CA SER A 257 30.95 -51.06 49.51
C SER A 257 32.00 -50.48 48.57
N PHE A 258 31.54 -49.98 47.42
CA PHE A 258 32.30 -49.31 46.38
C PHE A 258 31.65 -47.95 46.14
N LYS A 259 32.27 -46.91 46.70
CA LYS A 259 31.80 -45.52 46.63
C LYS A 259 32.70 -44.65 45.75
N GLU A 260 32.15 -43.53 45.31
CA GLU A 260 32.88 -42.49 44.62
C GLU A 260 34.00 -41.96 45.52
N LYS A 261 35.20 -41.81 44.95
CA LYS A 261 36.32 -41.13 45.62
C LYS A 261 36.80 -40.02 44.71
N THR A 262 36.59 -38.78 45.15
CA THR A 262 37.02 -37.58 44.44
C THR A 262 38.49 -37.68 44.04
N GLY A 263 38.78 -37.51 42.75
CA GLY A 263 40.13 -37.56 42.19
C GLY A 263 40.65 -38.97 41.83
N SER A 264 39.94 -40.05 42.17
CA SER A 264 40.31 -41.41 41.77
C SER A 264 39.63 -41.81 40.46
N LYS A 265 40.43 -42.26 39.48
CA LYS A 265 39.89 -42.83 38.22
C LYS A 265 39.47 -44.30 38.33
N ASN A 266 39.83 -44.97 39.44
CA ASN A 266 39.55 -46.40 39.65
C ASN A 266 38.46 -46.63 40.71
N THR A 267 37.43 -45.80 40.72
CA THR A 267 36.22 -45.93 41.56
C THR A 267 34.99 -45.67 40.71
N ILE A 268 33.82 -45.96 41.28
CA ILE A 268 32.56 -45.54 40.66
C ILE A 268 32.52 -44.01 40.51
N SER A 269 31.91 -43.53 39.43
CA SER A 269 31.83 -42.10 39.09
C SER A 269 30.63 -41.37 39.69
N SER A 270 29.75 -42.08 40.41
CA SER A 270 28.60 -41.53 41.13
C SER A 270 28.09 -42.58 42.12
N ASP A 271 27.70 -42.13 43.30
CA ASP A 271 27.08 -42.98 44.32
C ASP A 271 25.58 -43.28 44.06
N ASN A 272 24.98 -42.69 43.03
CA ASN A 272 23.58 -42.90 42.67
C ASN A 272 23.44 -44.01 41.62
N VAL A 273 23.49 -45.26 42.05
CA VAL A 273 23.40 -46.43 41.17
C VAL A 273 21.95 -46.89 41.09
N LEU A 274 21.43 -47.03 39.86
CA LEU A 274 20.01 -47.32 39.63
C LEU A 274 19.73 -48.69 39.06
N SER A 275 20.63 -49.21 38.22
CA SER A 275 20.43 -50.49 37.54
C SER A 275 21.76 -51.20 37.35
N LEU A 276 21.73 -52.52 37.45
CA LEU A 276 22.91 -53.38 37.34
C LEU A 276 22.69 -54.43 36.25
N GLN A 277 23.75 -54.71 35.51
CA GLN A 277 23.79 -55.82 34.58
C GLN A 277 25.10 -56.60 34.72
N LYS A 278 24.98 -57.89 35.02
CA LYS A 278 26.13 -58.78 35.15
C LYS A 278 26.44 -59.48 33.83
N ASP A 279 27.74 -59.63 33.58
CA ASP A 279 28.32 -60.36 32.46
C ASP A 279 29.61 -61.09 32.90
N GLY A 280 29.46 -62.29 33.44
CA GLY A 280 30.55 -63.05 34.04
C GLY A 280 31.22 -62.24 35.16
N SER A 281 32.51 -61.90 34.99
CA SER A 281 33.26 -61.06 35.94
C SER A 281 33.08 -59.56 35.74
N LEU A 282 32.19 -59.13 34.86
CA LEU A 282 31.91 -57.73 34.58
C LEU A 282 30.57 -57.34 35.19
N ILE A 283 30.54 -56.20 35.89
CA ILE A 283 29.33 -55.59 36.43
C ILE A 283 29.17 -54.21 35.78
N TRP A 284 28.16 -54.08 34.95
CA TRP A 284 27.73 -52.82 34.37
C TRP A 284 26.75 -52.12 35.31
N MET A 285 26.90 -50.81 35.44
CA MET A 285 26.13 -49.97 36.35
C MET A 285 25.61 -48.75 35.60
N ALA A 286 24.29 -48.59 35.58
CA ALA A 286 23.66 -47.33 35.21
C ALA A 286 23.64 -46.40 36.43
N THR A 287 24.13 -45.18 36.27
CA THR A 287 24.14 -44.18 37.34
C THR A 287 23.37 -42.93 36.95
N PHE A 288 22.88 -42.21 37.95
CA PHE A 288 22.23 -40.92 37.75
C PHE A 288 23.22 -39.77 37.97
N GLY A 289 23.85 -39.32 36.87
CA GLY A 289 24.82 -38.22 36.85
C GLY A 289 26.29 -38.64 36.70
N GLY A 290 26.58 -39.95 36.80
CA GLY A 290 27.93 -40.49 36.64
C GLY A 290 28.20 -41.18 35.30
N GLY A 291 27.20 -41.34 34.43
CA GLY A 291 27.29 -42.16 33.22
C GLY A 291 27.17 -43.66 33.50
N VAL A 292 27.83 -44.47 32.69
CA VAL A 292 27.86 -45.93 32.86
C VAL A 292 29.21 -46.37 33.41
N ASN A 293 29.19 -47.13 34.51
CA ASN A 293 30.38 -47.70 35.10
C ASN A 293 30.46 -49.20 34.77
N LEU A 294 31.68 -49.69 34.56
CA LEU A 294 31.99 -51.10 34.34
C LEU A 294 33.05 -51.52 35.35
N LEU A 295 32.70 -52.43 36.25
CA LEU A 295 33.60 -53.04 37.21
C LEU A 295 34.04 -54.41 36.71
N ASN A 296 35.35 -54.67 36.67
CA ASN A 296 35.90 -56.01 36.56
C ASN A 296 36.16 -56.57 37.96
N THR A 297 35.39 -57.59 38.36
CA THR A 297 35.43 -58.16 39.72
C THR A 297 36.70 -58.97 39.99
N LYS A 298 37.45 -59.39 38.96
CA LYS A 298 38.74 -60.07 39.11
C LYS A 298 39.87 -59.10 39.40
N THR A 299 39.89 -57.95 38.71
CA THR A 299 40.97 -56.96 38.83
C THR A 299 40.62 -55.80 39.76
N ASN A 300 39.36 -55.67 40.17
CA ASN A 300 38.79 -54.50 40.86
C ASN A 300 39.07 -53.19 40.10
N GLN A 301 39.06 -53.24 38.77
CA GLN A 301 39.23 -52.06 37.93
C GLN A 301 37.90 -51.51 37.44
N PHE A 302 37.79 -50.18 37.43
CA PHE A 302 36.65 -49.45 36.92
C PHE A 302 36.95 -48.81 35.56
N LYS A 303 36.00 -48.92 34.65
CA LYS A 303 35.95 -48.15 33.39
C LYS A 303 34.65 -47.35 33.36
N VAL A 304 34.73 -46.08 32.97
CA VAL A 304 33.57 -45.18 32.93
C VAL A 304 33.31 -44.72 31.50
N PHE A 305 32.04 -44.77 31.10
CA PHE A 305 31.54 -44.20 29.86
C PHE A 305 30.71 -42.96 30.25
N LYS A 306 31.15 -41.79 29.79
CA LYS A 306 30.48 -40.50 30.03
C LYS A 306 30.04 -39.86 28.74
N SER A 307 29.05 -38.98 28.81
CA SER A 307 28.67 -38.09 27.72
C SER A 307 29.81 -37.10 27.46
N VAL A 308 30.10 -36.90 26.18
CA VAL A 308 31.14 -35.98 25.73
C VAL A 308 30.53 -35.17 24.59
N GLU A 309 30.43 -33.87 24.81
CA GLU A 309 29.89 -32.94 23.83
C GLU A 309 30.68 -33.02 22.51
N GLY A 310 29.96 -33.00 21.39
CA GLY A 310 30.56 -33.10 20.05
C GLY A 310 31.07 -34.49 19.64
N ASN A 311 31.16 -35.47 20.54
CA ASN A 311 31.57 -36.83 20.20
C ASN A 311 30.33 -37.73 20.00
N PRO A 312 30.00 -38.18 18.78
CA PRO A 312 28.84 -39.05 18.55
C PRO A 312 29.03 -40.49 19.07
N ASN A 313 30.27 -40.90 19.39
CA ASN A 313 30.59 -42.24 19.89
C ASN A 313 30.60 -42.38 21.42
N SER A 314 30.28 -41.33 22.18
CA SER A 314 30.04 -41.43 23.63
C SER A 314 28.55 -41.68 23.93
N ILE A 315 28.16 -41.90 25.18
CA ILE A 315 26.72 -41.96 25.53
C ILE A 315 26.05 -40.59 25.37
N SER A 316 24.74 -40.56 25.11
CA SER A 316 24.01 -39.29 24.92
C SER A 316 23.83 -38.49 26.21
N SER A 317 23.78 -39.14 27.39
CA SER A 317 23.60 -38.50 28.70
C SER A 317 24.30 -39.26 29.81
N ASP A 318 24.71 -38.55 30.86
CA ASP A 318 25.25 -39.13 32.10
C ASP A 318 24.14 -39.55 33.10
N TYR A 319 22.87 -39.29 32.78
CA TYR A 319 21.71 -39.66 33.59
C TYR A 319 21.03 -40.90 32.99
N LEU A 320 21.30 -42.08 33.57
CA LEU A 320 20.78 -43.36 33.09
C LEU A 320 19.84 -43.99 34.12
N TYR A 321 18.72 -44.55 33.66
CA TYR A 321 17.75 -45.25 34.51
C TYR A 321 17.89 -46.77 34.44
N SER A 322 18.16 -47.30 33.25
CA SER A 322 18.11 -48.73 32.97
C SER A 322 19.28 -49.18 32.12
N ILE A 323 19.73 -50.42 32.34
CA ILE A 323 20.76 -51.07 31.54
C ILE A 323 20.40 -52.54 31.33
N LEU A 324 20.65 -53.05 30.13
CA LEU A 324 20.37 -54.45 29.79
C LEU A 324 21.47 -55.00 28.89
N LYS A 325 21.95 -56.20 29.20
CA LYS A 325 22.75 -56.99 28.26
C LYS A 325 21.82 -57.89 27.47
N ASP A 326 21.85 -57.77 26.15
CA ASP A 326 21.06 -58.65 25.29
C ASP A 326 21.75 -59.99 25.01
N SER A 327 21.00 -60.92 24.41
CA SER A 327 21.46 -62.24 24.00
C SER A 327 22.61 -62.21 22.98
N LYS A 328 22.81 -61.09 22.26
CA LYS A 328 23.91 -60.90 21.31
C LYS A 328 25.18 -60.36 21.97
N GLY A 329 25.11 -60.05 23.26
CA GLY A 329 26.22 -59.54 24.06
C GLY A 329 26.39 -58.02 23.99
N ASN A 330 25.44 -57.28 23.41
CA ASN A 330 25.47 -55.82 23.40
C ASN A 330 24.84 -55.25 24.68
N ILE A 331 25.19 -54.02 25.02
CA ILE A 331 24.67 -53.32 26.20
C ILE A 331 23.74 -52.19 25.74
N TRP A 332 22.48 -52.29 26.14
CA TRP A 332 21.46 -51.27 25.97
C TRP A 332 21.39 -50.39 27.21
N MET A 333 21.33 -49.08 27.01
CA MET A 333 21.31 -48.09 28.08
C MET A 333 20.16 -47.12 27.85
N GLY A 334 19.28 -47.00 28.83
CA GLY A 334 18.12 -46.12 28.82
C GLY A 334 18.41 -44.84 29.59
N THR A 335 18.26 -43.70 28.96
CA THR A 335 18.59 -42.40 29.56
C THR A 335 17.36 -41.69 30.12
N ALA A 336 17.61 -40.75 31.03
CA ALA A 336 16.63 -39.82 31.55
C ALA A 336 16.36 -38.65 30.59
N GLY A 337 15.88 -38.93 29.37
CA GLY A 337 15.43 -37.90 28.43
C GLY A 337 16.33 -37.63 27.22
N GLU A 338 17.37 -38.43 26.98
CA GLU A 338 18.24 -38.38 25.79
C GLU A 338 18.16 -39.67 24.96
N GLY A 339 17.04 -40.40 25.07
CA GLY A 339 16.76 -41.61 24.32
C GLY A 339 17.55 -42.85 24.76
N ILE A 340 17.89 -43.67 23.77
CA ILE A 340 18.47 -45.01 23.91
C ILE A 340 19.91 -45.00 23.39
N ASN A 341 20.83 -45.62 24.13
CA ASN A 341 22.18 -45.90 23.63
C ASN A 341 22.39 -47.41 23.51
N LEU A 342 23.07 -47.84 22.45
CA LEU A 342 23.52 -49.22 22.25
C LEU A 342 25.05 -49.24 22.17
N LEU A 343 25.68 -49.95 23.09
CA LEU A 343 27.11 -50.26 23.04
C LEU A 343 27.31 -51.65 22.45
N ASP A 344 27.97 -51.69 21.30
CA ASP A 344 28.54 -52.94 20.78
C ASP A 344 29.79 -53.27 21.59
N THR A 345 29.74 -54.36 22.36
CA THR A 345 30.83 -54.75 23.26
C THR A 345 32.08 -55.22 22.53
N LYS A 346 31.95 -55.69 21.28
CA LYS A 346 33.08 -56.16 20.47
C LYS A 346 33.82 -54.99 19.84
N THR A 347 33.09 -54.04 19.25
CA THR A 347 33.68 -52.88 18.58
C THR A 347 33.91 -51.69 19.51
N GLN A 348 33.32 -51.72 20.72
CA GLN A 348 33.31 -50.62 21.69
C GLN A 348 32.69 -49.32 21.14
N LYS A 349 31.86 -49.42 20.09
CA LYS A 349 31.16 -48.27 19.50
C LYS A 349 29.78 -48.09 20.14
N ILE A 350 29.42 -46.84 20.38
CA ILE A 350 28.09 -46.46 20.88
C ILE A 350 27.26 -45.91 19.72
N ASN A 351 26.03 -46.41 19.59
CA ASN A 351 25.00 -45.88 18.70
C ASN A 351 23.89 -45.24 19.54
N ARG A 352 23.63 -43.95 19.30
CA ARG A 352 22.60 -43.14 19.98
C ARG A 352 21.26 -43.11 19.26
N PHE A 353 21.20 -43.70 18.07
CA PHE A 353 20.01 -43.70 17.21
C PHE A 353 19.48 -42.28 16.87
N ASP A 354 20.37 -41.29 16.73
CA ASP A 354 20.02 -39.87 16.48
C ASP A 354 19.13 -39.63 15.24
N ALA A 355 19.16 -40.56 14.28
CA ALA A 355 18.31 -40.53 13.08
C ALA A 355 16.82 -40.80 13.38
N PHE A 356 16.50 -41.49 14.49
CA PHE A 356 15.13 -41.84 14.87
C PHE A 356 14.53 -40.76 15.77
N LYS A 357 13.97 -39.71 15.15
CA LYS A 357 13.40 -38.54 15.85
C LYS A 357 12.35 -38.86 16.92
N ASN A 358 11.61 -39.96 16.76
CA ASN A 358 10.58 -40.42 17.70
C ASN A 358 11.15 -41.13 18.94
N VAL A 359 12.41 -41.55 18.90
CA VAL A 359 13.12 -42.23 20.00
C VAL A 359 14.13 -41.29 20.67
N ARG A 360 14.68 -40.37 19.87
CA ARG A 360 15.51 -39.28 20.36
C ARG A 360 14.72 -38.48 21.40
N TYR A 361 15.37 -38.17 22.51
CA TYR A 361 14.79 -37.46 23.67
C TYR A 361 13.73 -38.20 24.49
N GLN A 362 13.52 -39.50 24.27
CA GLN A 362 12.65 -40.28 25.14
C GLN A 362 13.31 -40.53 26.50
N THR A 363 12.49 -40.46 27.56
CA THR A 363 12.86 -40.99 28.88
C THR A 363 12.59 -42.50 28.89
N VAL A 364 13.66 -43.30 28.99
CA VAL A 364 13.57 -44.76 28.92
C VAL A 364 13.55 -45.33 30.34
N MET A 365 12.41 -45.88 30.74
CA MET A 365 12.15 -46.31 32.11
C MET A 365 12.68 -47.72 32.40
N ALA A 366 12.38 -48.68 31.54
CA ALA A 366 12.87 -50.06 31.65
C ALA A 366 13.18 -50.65 30.28
N ILE A 367 14.08 -51.66 30.26
CA ILE A 367 14.50 -52.36 29.05
C ILE A 367 14.37 -53.86 29.29
N VAL A 368 13.72 -54.58 28.38
CA VAL A 368 13.53 -56.04 28.48
C VAL A 368 13.72 -56.67 27.10
N GLU A 369 14.45 -57.78 27.03
CA GLU A 369 14.59 -58.57 25.80
C GLU A 369 13.55 -59.70 25.75
N ASP A 370 12.82 -59.84 24.64
CA ASP A 370 11.88 -60.94 24.44
C ASP A 370 12.55 -62.25 24.02
N ASN A 371 11.78 -63.31 23.76
CA ASN A 371 12.33 -64.61 23.35
C ASN A 371 12.81 -64.65 21.90
N ASN A 372 12.41 -63.67 21.08
CA ASN A 372 12.82 -63.53 19.68
C ASN A 372 14.03 -62.59 19.52
N GLY A 373 14.59 -62.11 20.64
CA GLY A 373 15.73 -61.19 20.66
C GLY A 373 15.39 -59.77 20.20
N LEU A 374 14.11 -59.37 20.25
CA LEU A 374 13.71 -57.97 20.15
C LEU A 374 13.88 -57.30 21.51
N ILE A 375 14.26 -56.04 21.48
CA ILE A 375 14.50 -55.26 22.68
C ILE A 375 13.33 -54.31 22.87
N TRP A 376 12.68 -54.39 24.03
CA TRP A 376 11.51 -53.62 24.39
C TRP A 376 11.88 -52.55 25.41
N PHE A 377 11.34 -51.35 25.22
CA PHE A 377 11.62 -50.17 26.02
C PHE A 377 10.30 -49.56 26.48
N SER A 378 10.10 -49.41 27.79
CA SER A 378 9.02 -48.57 28.30
C SER A 378 9.50 -47.11 28.38
N THR A 379 8.65 -46.19 27.95
CA THR A 379 8.94 -44.75 27.93
C THR A 379 7.73 -43.95 28.40
N LYS A 380 7.90 -42.65 28.65
CA LYS A 380 6.76 -41.74 28.94
C LYS A 380 5.77 -41.60 27.78
N GLN A 381 6.13 -42.04 26.57
CA GLN A 381 5.29 -41.94 25.37
C GLN A 381 4.83 -43.32 24.86
N GLY A 382 4.82 -44.31 25.76
CA GLY A 382 4.43 -45.68 25.46
C GLY A 382 5.61 -46.64 25.34
N ILE A 383 5.36 -47.77 24.70
CA ILE A 383 6.35 -48.85 24.58
C ILE A 383 6.93 -48.88 23.18
N PHE A 384 8.24 -48.97 23.08
CA PHE A 384 8.96 -49.16 21.82
C PHE A 384 9.56 -50.57 21.77
N ASN A 385 9.72 -51.13 20.58
CA ASN A 385 10.63 -52.25 20.36
C ASN A 385 11.65 -51.95 19.26
N TYR A 386 12.81 -52.57 19.36
CA TYR A 386 13.86 -52.52 18.35
C TYR A 386 14.03 -53.91 17.72
N ASN A 387 13.98 -53.94 16.39
CA ASN A 387 14.20 -55.16 15.62
C ASN A 387 15.54 -55.11 14.90
N TYR A 388 16.40 -56.09 15.20
CA TYR A 388 17.74 -56.21 14.62
C TYR A 388 17.75 -56.50 13.10
N ALA A 389 16.74 -57.22 12.58
CA ALA A 389 16.66 -57.57 11.17
C ALA A 389 16.28 -56.36 10.31
N THR A 390 15.33 -55.54 10.77
CA THR A 390 14.89 -54.34 10.05
C THR A 390 15.67 -53.09 10.43
N LYS A 391 16.37 -53.10 11.58
CA LYS A 391 17.05 -51.93 12.18
C LYS A 391 16.10 -50.75 12.41
N THR A 392 14.85 -51.03 12.79
CA THR A 392 13.83 -50.01 13.01
C THR A 392 13.25 -50.12 14.41
N PHE A 393 12.80 -48.98 14.94
CA PHE A 393 11.94 -48.94 16.12
C PHE A 393 10.47 -49.01 15.73
N LYS A 394 9.68 -49.78 16.47
CA LYS A 394 8.21 -49.77 16.40
C LYS A 394 7.65 -49.20 17.69
N ASN A 395 6.70 -48.28 17.59
CA ASN A 395 5.99 -47.71 18.75
C ASN A 395 4.63 -48.41 18.92
N PHE A 396 4.29 -48.76 20.15
CA PHE A 396 3.02 -49.30 20.60
C PHE A 396 2.30 -48.24 21.42
N SER A 397 1.73 -47.26 20.72
CA SER A 397 1.09 -46.08 21.31
C SER A 397 -0.18 -46.38 22.11
N ASN A 398 -0.83 -47.49 21.81
CA ASN A 398 -1.94 -48.03 22.60
C ASN A 398 -1.49 -48.51 24.00
N LEU A 399 -0.19 -48.56 24.27
CA LEU A 399 0.41 -48.86 25.57
C LEU A 399 1.03 -47.60 26.20
N ASN A 400 0.36 -46.45 26.10
CA ASN A 400 0.84 -45.18 26.65
C ASN A 400 0.39 -44.98 28.11
N GLU A 401 1.06 -45.69 29.03
CA GLU A 401 0.90 -45.54 30.48
C GLU A 401 2.12 -44.81 31.07
N ASP A 402 1.99 -44.28 32.29
CA ASP A 402 3.11 -43.68 33.01
C ASP A 402 3.95 -44.77 33.70
N TYR A 403 4.92 -45.31 32.96
CA TYR A 403 5.76 -46.43 33.41
C TYR A 403 6.81 -46.02 34.43
N HIS A 404 7.14 -46.94 35.33
CA HIS A 404 8.14 -46.70 36.36
C HIS A 404 9.53 -47.23 35.98
N ILE A 405 10.58 -46.58 36.48
CA ILE A 405 11.98 -46.96 36.25
C ILE A 405 12.25 -48.39 36.73
N ASN A 406 12.96 -49.18 35.93
CA ASN A 406 13.30 -50.59 36.18
C ASN A 406 12.12 -51.53 36.48
N SER A 407 10.88 -51.07 36.27
CA SER A 407 9.66 -51.85 36.48
C SER A 407 9.28 -52.61 35.21
N GLY A 408 10.20 -53.45 34.72
CA GLY A 408 10.03 -54.26 33.53
C GLY A 408 10.49 -55.70 33.78
N PHE A 409 9.66 -56.69 33.41
CA PHE A 409 9.95 -58.10 33.66
C PHE A 409 9.48 -58.99 32.51
N LYS A 410 10.24 -60.06 32.24
CA LYS A 410 9.86 -61.14 31.32
C LYS A 410 9.72 -62.43 32.11
N ASP A 411 8.57 -63.09 32.00
CA ASP A 411 8.36 -64.41 32.62
C ASP A 411 8.93 -65.57 31.78
N GLU A 412 8.94 -66.77 32.36
CA GLU A 412 9.41 -67.99 31.69
C GLU A 412 8.66 -68.32 30.39
N LYS A 413 7.43 -67.80 30.21
CA LYS A 413 6.61 -68.01 29.01
C LYS A 413 6.86 -66.95 27.94
N GLY A 414 7.78 -66.01 28.18
CA GLY A 414 8.06 -64.90 27.28
C GLY A 414 7.06 -63.76 27.35
N ILE A 415 6.17 -63.74 28.34
CA ILE A 415 5.21 -62.65 28.54
C ILE A 415 5.93 -61.48 29.21
N LEU A 416 5.70 -60.28 28.70
CA LEU A 416 6.27 -59.04 29.21
C LEU A 416 5.31 -58.36 30.18
N TYR A 417 5.88 -57.78 31.23
CA TYR A 417 5.20 -57.06 32.29
C TYR A 417 5.89 -55.73 32.50
N PHE A 418 5.12 -54.65 32.55
CA PHE A 418 5.62 -53.30 32.84
C PHE A 418 4.75 -52.63 33.91
N GLY A 419 5.36 -52.21 35.01
CA GLY A 419 4.67 -51.47 36.06
C GLY A 419 4.51 -50.00 35.71
N CYS A 420 3.35 -49.44 36.04
CA CYS A 420 2.97 -48.05 35.80
C CYS A 420 2.24 -47.45 37.01
N SER A 421 1.83 -46.19 36.90
CA SER A 421 1.17 -45.41 37.96
C SER A 421 -0.12 -46.01 38.53
N LYS A 422 -0.79 -46.90 37.79
CA LYS A 422 -2.07 -47.50 38.20
C LYS A 422 -2.03 -49.03 38.35
N GLY A 423 -0.94 -49.69 37.98
CA GLY A 423 -0.93 -51.15 37.87
C GLY A 423 0.18 -51.69 37.00
N VAL A 424 -0.10 -52.81 36.34
CA VAL A 424 0.84 -53.53 35.48
C VAL A 424 0.22 -53.78 34.11
N VAL A 425 0.94 -53.40 33.07
CA VAL A 425 0.64 -53.75 31.68
C VAL A 425 1.31 -55.08 31.36
N LYS A 426 0.51 -56.07 30.93
CA LYS A 426 0.95 -57.42 30.58
C LYS A 426 0.60 -57.72 29.12
N PHE A 427 1.54 -58.20 28.31
CA PHE A 427 1.24 -58.64 26.94
C PHE A 427 2.21 -59.70 26.43
N ASN A 428 1.76 -60.45 25.41
CA ASN A 428 2.63 -61.36 24.66
C ASN A 428 3.29 -60.60 23.50
N PRO A 429 4.63 -60.47 23.46
CA PRO A 429 5.34 -59.75 22.41
C PRO A 429 5.16 -60.37 21.00
N GLU A 430 4.81 -61.66 20.91
CA GLU A 430 4.59 -62.35 19.63
C GLU A 430 3.22 -62.06 19.00
N ILE A 431 2.23 -61.76 19.84
CA ILE A 431 0.83 -61.58 19.42
C ILE A 431 0.50 -60.10 19.29
N ILE A 432 1.15 -59.23 20.06
CA ILE A 432 0.87 -57.80 20.06
C ILE A 432 1.16 -57.19 18.68
N LYS A 433 0.17 -56.49 18.13
CA LYS A 433 0.28 -55.85 16.83
C LYS A 433 0.39 -54.34 17.00
N VAL A 434 1.25 -53.72 16.20
CA VAL A 434 1.15 -52.28 15.95
C VAL A 434 -0.12 -52.07 15.15
N LYS A 435 -1.14 -51.49 15.78
CA LYS A 435 -2.36 -51.12 15.08
C LYS A 435 -2.10 -49.81 14.35
N ASN A 436 -1.82 -49.87 13.05
CA ASN A 436 -1.88 -48.69 12.19
C ASN A 436 -3.36 -48.37 11.94
N VAL A 437 -4.01 -47.76 12.92
CA VAL A 437 -5.36 -47.24 12.74
C VAL A 437 -5.22 -45.87 12.09
N THR A 438 -5.90 -45.69 10.96
CA THR A 438 -5.99 -44.40 10.28
C THR A 438 -7.34 -43.79 10.66
N PRO A 439 -7.38 -42.91 11.68
CA PRO A 439 -8.63 -42.32 12.12
C PRO A 439 -9.23 -41.46 11.02
N LYS A 440 -10.52 -41.68 10.72
CA LYS A 440 -11.28 -40.75 9.88
C LYS A 440 -11.50 -39.46 10.65
N VAL A 441 -11.20 -38.33 10.02
CA VAL A 441 -11.42 -37.01 10.62
C VAL A 441 -12.77 -36.48 10.15
N LYS A 442 -13.56 -35.90 11.06
CA LYS A 442 -14.80 -35.20 10.71
C LYS A 442 -14.73 -33.76 11.19
N PHE A 443 -15.20 -32.83 10.38
CA PHE A 443 -15.42 -31.45 10.80
C PHE A 443 -16.56 -31.40 11.80
N SER A 444 -16.35 -30.71 12.92
CA SER A 444 -17.31 -30.58 14.01
C SER A 444 -17.92 -29.19 14.09
N SER A 445 -17.14 -28.15 13.76
CA SER A 445 -17.62 -26.76 13.77
C SER A 445 -16.84 -25.93 12.74
N PHE A 446 -17.45 -24.84 12.29
CA PHE A 446 -16.83 -23.83 11.44
C PHE A 446 -17.15 -22.46 12.02
N LYS A 447 -16.12 -21.67 12.26
CA LYS A 447 -16.24 -20.35 12.90
C LYS A 447 -15.72 -19.26 12.01
N LEU A 448 -16.41 -18.13 12.04
CA LEU A 448 -16.02 -16.89 11.41
C LEU A 448 -15.78 -15.84 12.50
N TYR A 449 -14.59 -15.25 12.54
CA TYR A 449 -14.14 -14.37 13.64
C TYR A 449 -14.36 -14.98 15.03
N ASN A 450 -14.08 -16.28 15.16
CA ASN A 450 -14.26 -17.07 16.39
C ASN A 450 -15.72 -17.27 16.87
N ASN A 451 -16.72 -16.92 16.05
CA ASN A 451 -18.12 -17.21 16.31
C ASN A 451 -18.61 -18.36 15.41
N GLU A 452 -19.40 -19.28 15.97
CA GLU A 452 -20.00 -20.36 15.18
C GLU A 452 -20.94 -19.82 14.11
N VAL A 453 -20.82 -20.37 12.91
CA VAL A 453 -21.66 -19.99 11.78
C VAL A 453 -23.00 -20.75 11.87
N PRO A 454 -24.15 -20.05 11.91
CA PRO A 454 -25.45 -20.70 11.96
C PRO A 454 -25.78 -21.46 10.67
N ILE A 455 -26.66 -22.46 10.78
CA ILE A 455 -27.14 -23.25 9.64
C ILE A 455 -28.50 -22.71 9.19
N GLY A 456 -28.63 -22.38 7.90
CA GLY A 456 -29.86 -21.86 7.31
C GLY A 456 -29.78 -21.75 5.79
N GLU A 457 -30.93 -21.59 5.12
CA GLU A 457 -30.96 -21.50 3.65
C GLU A 457 -30.24 -20.26 3.10
N GLU A 458 -30.31 -19.14 3.84
CA GLU A 458 -29.67 -17.86 3.52
C GLU A 458 -28.30 -17.67 4.20
N GLU A 459 -27.89 -18.59 5.06
CA GLU A 459 -26.63 -18.54 5.78
C GLU A 459 -25.47 -19.13 4.95
N ILE A 460 -24.23 -18.86 5.40
CA ILE A 460 -23.02 -19.43 4.77
C ILE A 460 -23.08 -20.97 4.76
N LEU A 461 -23.57 -21.57 5.85
CA LEU A 461 -23.77 -23.00 5.97
C LEU A 461 -25.23 -23.37 5.68
N LYS A 462 -25.47 -24.00 4.54
CA LYS A 462 -26.80 -24.53 4.17
C LYS A 462 -27.15 -25.84 4.88
N LYS A 463 -26.14 -26.55 5.34
CA LYS A 463 -26.21 -27.83 6.06
C LYS A 463 -25.05 -27.90 7.05
N ASP A 464 -25.09 -28.87 7.94
CA ASP A 464 -24.02 -29.12 8.89
C ASP A 464 -22.65 -29.24 8.20
N ILE A 465 -21.60 -28.74 8.88
CA ILE A 465 -20.24 -28.71 8.33
C ILE A 465 -19.72 -30.12 8.02
N SER A 466 -20.13 -31.14 8.77
CA SER A 466 -19.71 -32.53 8.57
C SER A 466 -20.22 -33.13 7.24
N LEU A 467 -21.25 -32.51 6.65
CA LEU A 467 -21.88 -32.87 5.38
C LEU A 467 -21.59 -31.85 4.27
N SER A 468 -20.91 -30.75 4.59
CA SER A 468 -20.60 -29.67 3.66
C SER A 468 -19.35 -29.99 2.85
N GLU A 469 -19.41 -29.75 1.54
CA GLU A 469 -18.28 -29.95 0.63
C GLU A 469 -17.68 -28.62 0.16
N ASN A 470 -18.51 -27.58 0.07
CA ASN A 470 -18.14 -26.28 -0.45
C ASN A 470 -18.74 -25.18 0.45
N ILE A 471 -17.95 -24.14 0.73
CA ILE A 471 -18.36 -22.93 1.42
C ILE A 471 -17.97 -21.72 0.58
N THR A 472 -18.87 -20.75 0.45
CA THR A 472 -18.59 -19.48 -0.22
C THR A 472 -18.64 -18.35 0.80
N LEU A 473 -17.58 -17.56 0.86
CA LEU A 473 -17.40 -16.44 1.79
C LEU A 473 -17.30 -15.13 1.03
N LYS A 474 -17.74 -14.03 1.66
CA LYS A 474 -17.52 -12.67 1.15
C LYS A 474 -16.06 -12.26 1.35
N HIS A 475 -15.62 -11.27 0.60
CA HIS A 475 -14.23 -10.79 0.62
C HIS A 475 -13.72 -10.30 1.98
N ASP A 476 -14.62 -9.84 2.86
CA ASP A 476 -14.32 -9.34 4.19
C ASP A 476 -14.21 -10.46 5.22
N GLN A 477 -14.78 -11.64 4.94
CA GLN A 477 -14.87 -12.81 5.82
C GLN A 477 -13.60 -13.68 5.77
N ASP A 478 -12.46 -13.09 6.13
CA ASP A 478 -11.11 -13.61 5.89
C ASP A 478 -10.43 -14.30 7.10
N VAL A 479 -11.09 -14.30 8.27
CA VAL A 479 -10.66 -15.00 9.49
C VAL A 479 -11.57 -16.19 9.75
N ILE A 480 -11.07 -17.38 9.44
CA ILE A 480 -11.83 -18.63 9.52
C ILE A 480 -11.14 -19.64 10.43
N THR A 481 -11.95 -20.36 11.21
CA THR A 481 -11.48 -21.44 12.07
C THR A 481 -12.26 -22.72 11.76
N PHE A 482 -11.53 -23.81 11.55
CA PHE A 482 -12.07 -25.16 11.42
C PHE A 482 -11.91 -25.88 12.75
N GLU A 483 -12.95 -26.55 13.20
CA GLU A 483 -12.85 -27.55 14.26
C GLU A 483 -13.14 -28.93 13.70
N PHE A 484 -12.39 -29.91 14.16
CA PHE A 484 -12.44 -31.27 13.66
C PHE A 484 -12.01 -32.28 14.72
N ALA A 485 -12.50 -33.51 14.59
CA ALA A 485 -12.20 -34.60 15.50
C ALA A 485 -11.88 -35.90 14.74
N ALA A 486 -10.89 -36.62 15.25
CA ALA A 486 -10.55 -37.97 14.85
C ALA A 486 -11.55 -38.97 15.45
N MET A 487 -12.15 -39.80 14.61
CA MET A 487 -13.13 -40.81 15.00
C MET A 487 -12.44 -42.13 15.40
N LEU A 488 -11.70 -42.12 16.51
CA LEU A 488 -10.99 -43.28 17.05
C LEU A 488 -11.27 -43.45 18.55
N PHE A 489 -12.38 -44.10 18.89
CA PHE A 489 -12.76 -44.27 20.29
C PHE A 489 -12.11 -45.49 20.94
N PRO A 490 -11.76 -45.41 22.25
CA PRO A 490 -11.81 -44.22 23.11
C PRO A 490 -10.59 -43.27 22.97
N SER A 491 -9.62 -43.59 22.11
CA SER A 491 -8.34 -42.89 21.94
C SER A 491 -8.37 -41.58 21.13
N SER A 492 -9.52 -40.94 20.91
CA SER A 492 -9.60 -39.76 20.03
C SER A 492 -8.72 -38.60 20.53
N ALA A 493 -8.60 -38.44 21.85
CA ALA A 493 -7.78 -37.39 22.47
C ALA A 493 -6.26 -37.63 22.37
N SER A 494 -5.81 -38.85 22.06
CA SER A 494 -4.38 -39.14 21.85
C SER A 494 -3.95 -38.89 20.40
N CYS A 495 -4.89 -38.61 19.50
CA CYS A 495 -4.62 -38.41 18.09
C CYS A 495 -3.97 -37.06 17.82
N GLU A 496 -3.04 -37.05 16.87
CA GLU A 496 -2.43 -35.84 16.34
C GLU A 496 -3.03 -35.48 14.98
N TYR A 497 -2.98 -34.21 14.62
CA TYR A 497 -3.53 -33.69 13.38
C TYR A 497 -2.45 -33.05 12.51
N GLN A 498 -2.64 -33.22 11.21
CA GLN A 498 -1.87 -32.54 10.18
C GLN A 498 -2.84 -31.82 9.26
N ILE A 499 -2.54 -30.56 8.98
CA ILE A 499 -3.39 -29.68 8.18
C ILE A 499 -2.64 -29.14 6.98
N LYS A 500 -3.38 -28.80 5.93
CA LYS A 500 -2.89 -28.09 4.76
C LYS A 500 -4.03 -27.32 4.11
N MET A 501 -3.83 -26.05 3.84
CA MET A 501 -4.70 -25.26 2.96
C MET A 501 -4.03 -25.15 1.59
N ASP A 502 -4.56 -25.82 0.57
CA ASP A 502 -4.05 -25.62 -0.80
C ASP A 502 -4.24 -24.16 -1.24
N ASN A 503 -3.31 -23.64 -2.04
CA ASN A 503 -3.18 -22.22 -2.41
C ASN A 503 -2.81 -21.26 -1.25
N PHE A 504 -2.43 -21.79 -0.08
CA PHE A 504 -1.87 -21.01 1.03
C PHE A 504 -0.63 -21.70 1.64
N ASP A 505 -0.75 -22.97 2.04
CA ASP A 505 0.34 -23.77 2.61
C ASP A 505 1.16 -24.49 1.52
N LYS A 506 2.49 -24.39 1.59
CA LYS A 506 3.40 -25.15 0.72
C LYS A 506 3.45 -26.65 1.07
N ASN A 507 3.55 -26.94 2.37
CA ASN A 507 3.68 -28.30 2.92
C ASN A 507 2.64 -28.53 4.01
N TRP A 508 2.38 -29.81 4.31
CA TRP A 508 1.56 -30.18 5.44
C TRP A 508 2.18 -29.73 6.78
N ARG A 509 1.37 -29.15 7.67
CA ARG A 509 1.78 -28.65 8.99
C ARG A 509 1.23 -29.54 10.10
N ILE A 510 2.07 -29.92 11.06
CA ILE A 510 1.66 -30.72 12.23
C ILE A 510 1.25 -29.74 13.34
N ILE A 511 0.03 -29.88 13.85
CA ILE A 511 -0.53 -28.99 14.90
C ILE A 511 -0.66 -29.69 16.27
N GLY A 512 -0.11 -30.90 16.40
CA GLY A 512 -0.21 -31.70 17.62
C GLY A 512 -1.62 -32.24 17.82
N LYS A 513 -2.13 -32.19 19.06
CA LYS A 513 -3.44 -32.78 19.44
C LYS A 513 -4.61 -31.80 19.36
N GLU A 514 -4.36 -30.55 18.97
CA GLU A 514 -5.39 -29.53 18.85
C GLU A 514 -6.35 -29.88 17.71
N GLY A 515 -7.64 -29.99 18.03
CA GLY A 515 -8.71 -30.28 17.08
C GLY A 515 -9.23 -29.04 16.36
N SER A 516 -8.42 -27.99 16.21
CA SER A 516 -8.81 -26.77 15.53
C SER A 516 -7.66 -26.12 14.75
N ALA A 517 -8.00 -25.37 13.72
CA ALA A 517 -7.04 -24.64 12.90
C ALA A 517 -7.63 -23.33 12.41
N THR A 518 -6.89 -22.22 12.61
CA THR A 518 -7.30 -20.88 12.20
C THR A 518 -6.43 -20.36 11.06
N TYR A 519 -7.07 -19.76 10.05
CA TYR A 519 -6.43 -19.02 8.97
C TYR A 519 -6.95 -17.59 8.98
N THR A 520 -6.06 -16.63 8.74
CA THR A 520 -6.36 -15.20 8.75
C THR A 520 -5.89 -14.54 7.45
N ASN A 521 -6.52 -13.42 7.09
CA ASN A 521 -6.15 -12.57 5.94
C ASN A 521 -6.07 -13.35 4.61
N LEU A 522 -7.01 -14.26 4.38
CA LEU A 522 -7.10 -15.00 3.13
C LEU A 522 -7.54 -14.06 2.00
N SER A 523 -6.78 -14.05 0.91
CA SER A 523 -7.11 -13.26 -0.28
C SER A 523 -8.29 -13.85 -1.04
N PRO A 524 -8.99 -13.08 -1.90
CA PRO A 524 -10.02 -13.64 -2.77
C PRO A 524 -9.47 -14.74 -3.68
N GLY A 525 -10.12 -15.90 -3.71
CA GLY A 525 -9.67 -17.07 -4.43
C GLY A 525 -10.32 -18.36 -3.94
N ASP A 526 -9.93 -19.48 -4.59
CA ASP A 526 -10.39 -20.82 -4.24
C ASP A 526 -9.32 -21.54 -3.42
N TYR A 527 -9.75 -22.14 -2.32
CA TYR A 527 -8.92 -22.85 -1.36
C TYR A 527 -9.50 -24.23 -1.08
N VAL A 528 -8.63 -25.16 -0.70
CA VAL A 528 -9.06 -26.48 -0.21
C VAL A 528 -8.38 -26.72 1.12
N PHE A 529 -9.15 -26.68 2.20
CA PHE A 529 -8.67 -27.08 3.51
C PHE A 529 -8.63 -28.60 3.58
N LYS A 530 -7.51 -29.16 4.03
CA LYS A 530 -7.27 -30.59 4.18
C LYS A 530 -6.79 -30.87 5.58
N VAL A 531 -7.38 -31.88 6.20
CA VAL A 531 -6.99 -32.37 7.52
C VAL A 531 -6.93 -33.89 7.54
N ARG A 532 -5.88 -34.41 8.15
CA ARG A 532 -5.75 -35.84 8.45
C ARG A 532 -5.22 -36.03 9.85
N SER A 533 -5.41 -37.24 10.37
CA SER A 533 -5.01 -37.55 11.73
C SER A 533 -4.26 -38.89 11.79
N ARG A 534 -3.57 -39.09 12.91
CA ARG A 534 -2.92 -40.34 13.30
C ARG A 534 -3.06 -40.53 14.79
N GLU A 535 -3.07 -41.77 15.25
CA GLU A 535 -2.74 -42.03 16.66
C GLU A 535 -1.25 -41.75 16.86
N LEU A 536 -0.86 -41.20 18.02
CA LEU A 536 0.55 -40.94 18.34
C LEU A 536 1.41 -42.17 17.96
N GLY A 537 2.58 -41.99 17.34
CA GLY A 537 3.46 -43.11 16.98
C GLY A 537 3.06 -43.97 15.77
N SER A 538 1.85 -43.79 15.21
CA SER A 538 1.45 -44.42 13.95
C SER A 538 1.84 -43.57 12.73
N GLU A 539 1.70 -44.14 11.53
CA GLU A 539 1.88 -43.39 10.28
C GLU A 539 0.71 -42.43 10.04
N TRP A 540 0.98 -41.30 9.36
CA TRP A 540 -0.08 -40.39 8.93
C TRP A 540 -1.05 -41.09 7.99
N ALA A 541 -2.36 -40.88 8.20
CA ALA A 541 -3.37 -41.37 7.27
C ALA A 541 -3.09 -40.90 5.83
N ARG A 542 -3.28 -41.79 4.86
CA ARG A 542 -3.17 -41.45 3.44
C ARG A 542 -4.38 -40.65 2.97
N GLU A 543 -5.55 -41.04 3.47
CA GLU A 543 -6.80 -40.30 3.28
C GLU A 543 -6.83 -39.06 4.18
N TYR A 544 -7.49 -38.02 3.70
CA TYR A 544 -7.72 -36.77 4.42
C TYR A 544 -9.15 -36.32 4.19
N SER A 545 -9.68 -35.60 5.17
CA SER A 545 -10.95 -34.89 5.02
C SER A 545 -10.67 -33.51 4.45
N SER A 546 -11.51 -33.07 3.52
CA SER A 546 -11.32 -31.80 2.85
C SER A 546 -12.60 -30.99 2.74
N LEU A 547 -12.44 -29.68 2.65
CA LEU A 547 -13.52 -28.72 2.48
C LEU A 547 -13.06 -27.63 1.52
N ASN A 548 -13.84 -27.39 0.46
CA ASN A 548 -13.55 -26.36 -0.52
C ASN A 548 -14.10 -25.02 -0.02
N ILE A 549 -13.30 -23.97 -0.14
CA ILE A 549 -13.65 -22.62 0.32
C ILE A 549 -13.40 -21.65 -0.84
N THR A 550 -14.41 -20.88 -1.21
CA THR A 550 -14.29 -19.82 -2.22
C THR A 550 -14.51 -18.48 -1.55
N ILE A 551 -13.50 -17.61 -1.58
CA ILE A 551 -13.60 -16.22 -1.10
C ILE A 551 -13.86 -15.32 -2.30
N LEU A 552 -15.03 -14.70 -2.33
CA LEU A 552 -15.47 -13.84 -3.42
C LEU A 552 -14.59 -12.59 -3.53
N LYS A 553 -14.38 -12.10 -4.75
CA LYS A 553 -13.71 -10.81 -4.98
C LYS A 553 -14.61 -9.66 -4.54
N PRO A 554 -14.07 -8.60 -3.92
CA PRO A 554 -14.85 -7.39 -3.67
C PRO A 554 -15.27 -6.72 -4.98
N PHE A 555 -16.36 -5.96 -4.94
CA PHE A 555 -16.93 -5.35 -6.15
C PHE A 555 -15.94 -4.42 -6.88
N TRP A 556 -15.04 -3.73 -6.16
CA TRP A 556 -14.04 -2.83 -6.74
C TRP A 556 -12.88 -3.56 -7.47
N LEU A 557 -12.76 -4.88 -7.32
CA LEU A 557 -11.79 -5.70 -8.06
C LEU A 557 -12.44 -6.50 -9.22
N THR A 558 -13.69 -6.20 -9.55
CA THR A 558 -14.38 -6.80 -10.70
C THR A 558 -13.99 -6.13 -12.01
N TRP A 559 -14.08 -6.87 -13.12
CA TRP A 559 -13.71 -6.35 -14.44
C TRP A 559 -14.52 -5.11 -14.86
N TRP A 560 -15.80 -5.05 -14.48
CA TRP A 560 -16.66 -3.91 -14.79
C TRP A 560 -16.35 -2.69 -13.91
N ALA A 561 -15.85 -2.88 -12.69
CA ALA A 561 -15.34 -1.76 -11.88
C ALA A 561 -14.13 -1.09 -12.55
N PHE A 562 -13.21 -1.87 -13.13
CA PHE A 562 -12.10 -1.33 -13.94
C PHE A 562 -12.59 -0.57 -15.19
N LEU A 563 -13.68 -1.04 -15.82
CA LEU A 563 -14.33 -0.33 -16.92
C LEU A 563 -14.90 1.02 -16.45
N ILE A 564 -15.57 1.06 -15.30
CA ILE A 564 -16.06 2.31 -14.69
C ILE A 564 -14.89 3.24 -14.35
N TYR A 565 -13.80 2.74 -13.77
CA TYR A 565 -12.60 3.56 -13.48
C TYR A 565 -12.00 4.15 -14.75
N THR A 566 -11.99 3.39 -15.83
CA THR A 566 -11.51 3.85 -17.14
C THR A 566 -12.44 4.92 -17.70
N ILE A 567 -13.76 4.75 -17.62
CA ILE A 567 -14.73 5.77 -18.04
C ILE A 567 -14.60 7.04 -17.21
N LEU A 568 -14.49 6.94 -15.89
CA LEU A 568 -14.29 8.08 -15.00
C LEU A 568 -12.96 8.79 -15.29
N GLY A 569 -11.90 8.03 -15.58
CA GLY A 569 -10.61 8.55 -16.01
C GLY A 569 -10.71 9.30 -17.35
N ILE A 570 -11.41 8.75 -18.34
CA ILE A 570 -11.68 9.40 -19.63
C ILE A 570 -12.54 10.65 -19.45
N LEU A 571 -13.57 10.60 -18.60
CA LEU A 571 -14.44 11.74 -18.31
C LEU A 571 -13.65 12.85 -17.61
N LEU A 572 -12.84 12.50 -16.61
CA LEU A 572 -11.97 13.45 -15.91
C LEU A 572 -10.97 14.07 -16.89
N PHE A 573 -10.35 13.26 -17.75
CA PHE A 573 -9.48 13.74 -18.81
C PHE A 573 -10.22 14.66 -19.78
N TYR A 574 -11.45 14.30 -20.20
CA TYR A 574 -12.29 15.14 -21.05
C TYR A 574 -12.65 16.46 -20.38
N VAL A 575 -13.02 16.46 -19.09
CA VAL A 575 -13.33 17.67 -18.31
C VAL A 575 -12.08 18.54 -18.18
N LEU A 576 -10.92 17.95 -17.86
CA LEU A 576 -9.64 18.67 -17.79
C LEU A 576 -9.25 19.26 -19.15
N MET A 577 -9.39 18.50 -20.24
CA MET A 577 -9.16 18.98 -21.59
C MET A 577 -10.12 20.11 -21.96
N LYS A 578 -11.41 19.97 -21.65
CA LYS A 578 -12.42 21.01 -21.88
C LYS A 578 -12.13 22.26 -21.05
N TYR A 579 -11.68 22.09 -19.81
CA TYR A 579 -11.26 23.18 -18.94
C TYR A 579 -10.03 23.91 -19.51
N ILE A 580 -9.00 23.18 -19.92
CA ILE A 580 -7.79 23.74 -20.55
C ILE A 580 -8.15 24.52 -21.83
N ILE A 581 -8.95 23.92 -22.72
CA ILE A 581 -9.39 24.57 -23.97
C ILE A 581 -10.22 25.82 -23.66
N SER A 582 -11.15 25.75 -22.70
CA SER A 582 -11.96 26.91 -22.28
C SER A 582 -11.11 28.01 -21.66
N TRP A 583 -10.07 27.65 -20.91
CA TRP A 583 -9.13 28.59 -20.30
C TRP A 583 -8.25 29.27 -21.35
N GLU A 584 -7.79 28.53 -22.36
CA GLU A 584 -7.07 29.08 -23.51
C GLU A 584 -7.97 30.01 -24.33
N LYS A 585 -9.23 29.62 -24.58
CA LYS A 585 -10.19 30.45 -25.29
C LYS A 585 -10.49 31.75 -24.54
N MET A 586 -10.71 31.68 -23.22
CA MET A 586 -10.92 32.87 -22.38
C MET A 586 -9.71 33.82 -22.39
N LYS A 587 -8.48 33.28 -22.40
CA LYS A 587 -7.26 34.08 -22.57
C LYS A 587 -7.15 34.72 -23.95
N ALA A 588 -7.56 34.01 -25.00
CA ALA A 588 -7.58 34.54 -26.36
C ALA A 588 -8.61 35.67 -26.49
N ASP A 589 -9.82 35.49 -25.95
CA ASP A 589 -10.88 36.49 -25.95
C ASP A 589 -10.45 37.75 -25.19
N LEU A 590 -9.84 37.61 -24.01
CA LEU A 590 -9.28 38.74 -23.25
C LEU A 590 -8.16 39.48 -24.00
N ARG A 591 -7.32 38.77 -24.76
CA ARG A 591 -6.28 39.40 -25.59
C ARG A 591 -6.90 40.15 -26.77
N PHE A 592 -7.92 39.55 -27.40
CA PHE A 592 -8.65 40.17 -28.50
C PHE A 592 -9.40 41.43 -28.05
N GLU A 593 -10.02 41.39 -26.87
CA GLU A 593 -10.70 42.54 -26.27
C GLU A 593 -9.70 43.66 -25.94
N LYS A 594 -8.56 43.33 -25.33
CA LYS A 594 -7.48 44.31 -25.10
C LYS A 594 -6.97 44.94 -26.40
N PHE A 595 -6.71 44.13 -27.42
CA PHE A 595 -6.27 44.62 -28.72
C PHE A 595 -7.33 45.51 -29.39
N SER A 596 -8.61 45.14 -29.31
CA SER A 596 -9.71 45.95 -29.85
C SER A 596 -9.81 47.27 -29.11
N HIS A 597 -9.68 47.27 -27.78
CA HIS A 597 -9.70 48.49 -26.99
C HIS A 597 -8.51 49.41 -27.30
N GLU A 598 -7.30 48.86 -27.45
CA GLU A 598 -6.12 49.63 -27.90
C GLU A 598 -6.37 50.27 -29.27
N LYS A 599 -7.00 49.53 -30.21
CA LYS A 599 -7.36 50.05 -31.53
C LYS A 599 -8.43 51.13 -31.48
N ASP A 600 -9.45 50.97 -30.65
CA ASP A 600 -10.50 51.97 -30.46
C ASP A 600 -9.94 53.26 -29.86
N VAL A 601 -9.00 53.15 -28.91
CA VAL A 601 -8.29 54.30 -28.33
C VAL A 601 -7.40 54.98 -29.37
N GLU A 602 -6.66 54.22 -30.20
CA GLU A 602 -5.88 54.78 -31.31
C GLU A 602 -6.76 55.56 -32.29
N LEU A 603 -7.91 55.00 -32.67
CA LEU A 603 -8.87 55.59 -33.60
C LEU A 603 -9.56 56.82 -33.00
N TYR A 604 -9.86 56.78 -31.70
CA TYR A 604 -10.38 57.91 -30.94
C TYR A 604 -9.38 59.06 -30.92
N ASN A 605 -8.11 58.80 -30.61
CA ASN A 605 -7.07 59.82 -30.58
C ASN A 605 -6.85 60.47 -31.96
N LEU A 606 -6.83 59.68 -33.05
CA LEU A 606 -6.76 60.22 -34.41
C LEU A 606 -7.95 61.13 -34.74
N LYS A 607 -9.17 60.78 -34.31
CA LYS A 607 -10.35 61.65 -34.45
C LYS A 607 -10.19 62.94 -33.64
N GLN A 608 -9.70 62.83 -32.40
CA GLN A 608 -9.48 63.98 -31.53
C GLN A 608 -8.44 64.94 -32.14
N ASP A 609 -7.34 64.41 -32.66
CA ASP A 609 -6.29 65.17 -33.34
C ASP A 609 -6.82 65.87 -34.60
N PHE A 610 -7.66 65.21 -35.39
CA PHE A 610 -8.34 65.80 -36.55
C PHE A 610 -9.19 67.03 -36.15
N PHE A 611 -10.05 66.89 -35.14
CA PHE A 611 -10.89 68.00 -34.69
C PHE A 611 -10.08 69.13 -34.08
N THR A 612 -9.01 68.80 -33.37
CA THR A 612 -8.11 69.78 -32.75
C THR A 612 -7.36 70.57 -33.82
N ASN A 613 -6.76 69.91 -34.81
CA ASN A 613 -6.03 70.55 -35.90
C ASN A 613 -6.94 71.42 -36.79
N ILE A 614 -8.14 70.95 -37.15
CA ILE A 614 -9.14 71.75 -37.88
C ILE A 614 -9.53 73.00 -37.08
N SER A 615 -9.78 72.83 -35.79
CA SER A 615 -10.19 73.93 -34.95
C SER A 615 -9.11 75.01 -34.89
N HIS A 616 -7.83 74.64 -34.78
CA HIS A 616 -6.72 75.59 -34.79
C HIS A 616 -6.54 76.30 -36.15
N GLU A 617 -6.62 75.56 -37.25
CA GLU A 617 -6.47 76.07 -38.63
C GLU A 617 -7.64 76.97 -39.07
N ILE A 618 -8.87 76.74 -38.57
CA ILE A 618 -10.02 77.64 -38.78
C ILE A 618 -9.93 78.85 -37.84
N ARG A 619 -9.57 78.63 -36.57
CA ARG A 619 -9.53 79.70 -35.55
C ARG A 619 -8.55 80.79 -35.96
N THR A 620 -7.38 80.45 -36.46
CA THR A 620 -6.33 81.43 -36.81
C THR A 620 -6.79 82.48 -37.85
N PRO A 621 -7.29 82.12 -39.05
CA PRO A 621 -7.81 83.08 -40.02
C PRO A 621 -9.10 83.75 -39.56
N VAL A 622 -10.00 83.05 -38.85
CA VAL A 622 -11.24 83.65 -38.29
C VAL A 622 -10.90 84.73 -37.25
N THR A 623 -9.93 84.47 -36.37
CA THR A 623 -9.45 85.44 -35.38
C THR A 623 -8.77 86.63 -36.05
N LEU A 624 -8.03 86.44 -37.16
CA LEU A 624 -7.43 87.53 -37.93
C LEU A 624 -8.46 88.35 -38.73
N ILE A 625 -9.54 87.72 -39.21
CA ILE A 625 -10.70 88.40 -39.82
C ILE A 625 -11.43 89.22 -38.76
N LEU A 626 -11.76 88.61 -37.62
CA LEU A 626 -12.42 89.27 -36.50
C LEU A 626 -11.57 90.41 -35.93
N SER A 627 -10.25 90.25 -35.82
CA SER A 627 -9.37 91.32 -35.35
C SER A 627 -9.33 92.48 -36.35
N SER A 628 -9.29 92.20 -37.66
CA SER A 628 -9.32 93.22 -38.71
C SER A 628 -10.68 93.94 -38.78
N ILE A 629 -11.80 93.21 -38.59
CA ILE A 629 -13.15 93.77 -38.51
C ILE A 629 -13.30 94.63 -37.25
N ASN A 630 -12.85 94.16 -36.09
CA ASN A 630 -12.88 94.94 -34.86
C ASN A 630 -12.01 96.20 -34.96
N LYS A 631 -10.88 96.13 -35.67
CA LYS A 631 -10.03 97.30 -35.97
C LYS A 631 -10.75 98.33 -36.87
N LEU A 632 -11.59 97.86 -37.79
CA LEU A 632 -12.45 98.71 -38.64
C LEU A 632 -13.67 99.29 -37.88
N LEU A 633 -14.25 98.54 -36.93
CA LEU A 633 -15.41 98.98 -36.15
C LEU A 633 -15.06 99.94 -35.00
N LYS A 634 -13.82 99.91 -34.50
CA LYS A 634 -13.37 100.76 -33.37
C LYS A 634 -12.85 102.15 -33.80
N ASN A 635 -12.56 102.36 -35.09
CA ASN A 635 -12.09 103.64 -35.65
C ASN A 635 -13.10 104.17 -36.68
N ASN A 636 -13.85 105.22 -36.33
CA ASN A 636 -14.80 105.92 -37.23
C ASN A 636 -14.14 106.93 -38.17
N GLU A 637 -12.81 106.92 -38.31
CA GLU A 637 -12.06 107.77 -39.24
C GLU A 637 -10.96 106.92 -39.89
N LEU A 638 -10.84 107.01 -41.22
CA LEU A 638 -9.79 106.38 -42.03
C LEU A 638 -8.55 107.30 -42.05
N PRO A 639 -7.39 106.91 -41.47
CA PRO A 639 -6.14 107.61 -41.70
C PRO A 639 -5.42 106.99 -42.89
N GLU A 640 -5.10 107.82 -43.88
CA GLU A 640 -4.27 107.49 -45.03
C GLU A 640 -2.85 107.07 -44.61
N ASN A 641 -2.37 106.04 -45.31
CA ASN A 641 -0.97 105.69 -45.53
C ASN A 641 -0.13 105.22 -44.32
N GLN A 642 0.22 103.93 -44.41
CA GLN A 642 1.26 103.17 -43.68
C GLN A 642 0.82 102.35 -42.45
N GLN A 643 -0.23 101.53 -42.61
CA GLN A 643 -0.45 100.28 -41.86
C GLN A 643 -1.12 99.23 -42.77
N PRO A 644 -0.95 97.91 -42.55
CA PRO A 644 -1.44 96.87 -43.46
C PRO A 644 -2.95 96.95 -43.66
N ASN A 645 -3.37 96.99 -44.93
CA ASN A 645 -4.76 97.11 -45.38
C ASN A 645 -5.67 96.07 -44.69
N PRO A 646 -6.59 96.49 -43.80
CA PRO A 646 -7.52 95.58 -43.12
C PRO A 646 -8.38 94.79 -44.11
N PHE A 647 -8.77 95.40 -45.23
CA PHE A 647 -9.52 94.73 -46.30
C PHE A 647 -8.69 93.67 -47.01
N GLY A 648 -7.39 93.90 -47.20
CA GLY A 648 -6.47 92.92 -47.78
C GLY A 648 -6.29 91.70 -46.87
N THR A 649 -6.21 91.92 -45.55
CA THR A 649 -6.13 90.84 -44.55
C THR A 649 -7.43 90.05 -44.45
N ILE A 650 -8.59 90.71 -44.52
CA ILE A 650 -9.91 90.06 -44.53
C ILE A 650 -10.08 89.23 -45.81
N LYS A 651 -9.80 89.80 -46.98
CA LYS A 651 -9.91 89.10 -48.28
C LYS A 651 -9.00 87.87 -48.32
N LYS A 652 -7.72 88.04 -47.96
CA LYS A 652 -6.72 86.96 -47.95
C LYS A 652 -7.08 85.80 -47.01
N ASN A 653 -7.49 86.09 -45.78
CA ASN A 653 -7.86 85.05 -44.83
C ASN A 653 -9.25 84.45 -45.14
N GLY A 654 -10.14 85.21 -45.78
CA GLY A 654 -11.42 84.71 -46.31
C GLY A 654 -11.23 83.72 -47.46
N GLU A 655 -10.35 84.03 -48.41
CA GLU A 655 -9.95 83.12 -49.49
C GLU A 655 -9.22 81.88 -48.96
N TYR A 656 -8.36 82.05 -47.94
CA TYR A 656 -7.72 80.91 -47.26
C TYR A 656 -8.74 79.98 -46.59
N LEU A 657 -9.73 80.53 -45.87
CA LEU A 657 -10.83 79.75 -45.28
C LEU A 657 -11.66 79.04 -46.34
N LEU A 658 -11.96 79.70 -47.46
CA LEU A 658 -12.73 79.10 -48.54
C LEU A 658 -11.99 77.92 -49.17
N ASN A 659 -10.67 78.06 -49.41
CA ASN A 659 -9.83 76.97 -49.89
C ASN A 659 -9.76 75.80 -48.90
N LEU A 660 -9.61 76.10 -47.60
CA LEU A 660 -9.62 75.09 -46.53
C LEU A 660 -10.93 74.30 -46.49
N VAL A 661 -12.07 74.99 -46.63
CA VAL A 661 -13.40 74.37 -46.68
C VAL A 661 -13.57 73.53 -47.94
N ASN A 662 -13.09 73.99 -49.09
CA ASN A 662 -13.14 73.24 -50.34
C ASN A 662 -12.30 71.96 -50.28
N GLU A 663 -11.09 72.00 -49.71
CA GLU A 663 -10.26 70.81 -49.49
C GLU A 663 -10.92 69.80 -48.54
N LEU A 664 -11.60 70.28 -47.49
CA LEU A 664 -12.38 69.43 -46.58
C LEU A 664 -13.60 68.79 -47.26
N LEU A 665 -14.27 69.52 -48.15
CA LEU A 665 -15.39 69.00 -48.93
C LEU A 665 -14.95 67.96 -49.96
N ASP A 666 -13.83 68.19 -50.65
CA ASP A 666 -13.24 67.22 -51.58
C ASP A 666 -12.78 65.96 -50.84
N PHE A 667 -12.20 66.10 -49.64
CA PHE A 667 -11.88 64.96 -48.77
C PHE A 667 -13.13 64.16 -48.37
N LYS A 668 -14.21 64.84 -47.93
CA LYS A 668 -15.46 64.17 -47.56
C LYS A 668 -16.12 63.45 -48.74
N LYS A 669 -16.00 64.00 -49.96
CA LYS A 669 -16.48 63.34 -51.19
C LYS A 669 -15.65 62.10 -51.53
N LEU A 670 -14.33 62.13 -51.33
CA LEU A 670 -13.45 60.97 -51.51
C LEU A 670 -13.72 59.86 -50.48
N GLU A 671 -13.88 60.19 -49.19
CA GLU A 671 -14.14 59.21 -48.13
C GLU A 671 -15.47 58.46 -48.32
N GLN A 672 -16.47 59.13 -48.88
CA GLN A 672 -17.78 58.55 -49.18
C GLN A 672 -17.82 57.79 -50.53
N GLN A 673 -16.68 57.62 -51.23
CA GLN A 673 -16.58 57.02 -52.58
C GLN A 673 -17.47 57.72 -53.63
N LYS A 674 -17.71 59.04 -53.49
CA LYS A 674 -18.64 59.79 -54.35
C LYS A 674 -18.00 60.47 -55.56
N ILE A 675 -16.67 60.44 -55.69
CA ILE A 675 -15.98 60.93 -56.89
C ILE A 675 -15.98 59.82 -57.94
N LYS A 676 -16.75 60.01 -59.01
CA LYS A 676 -16.69 59.18 -60.22
C LYS A 676 -15.86 59.89 -61.27
N LEU A 677 -14.90 59.20 -61.88
CA LEU A 677 -14.09 59.79 -62.94
C LEU A 677 -14.93 60.00 -64.20
N LYS A 678 -14.62 61.06 -64.95
CA LYS A 678 -15.10 61.27 -66.31
C LYS A 678 -13.89 61.30 -67.25
N VAL A 679 -13.47 60.12 -67.69
CA VAL A 679 -12.30 59.97 -68.55
C VAL A 679 -12.67 60.18 -70.00
N SER A 680 -11.79 60.88 -70.73
CA SER A 680 -11.88 61.06 -72.17
C SER A 680 -10.50 60.91 -72.79
N GLU A 681 -10.44 60.50 -74.05
CA GLU A 681 -9.19 60.44 -74.80
C GLU A 681 -8.69 61.85 -75.09
N GLY A 682 -7.44 62.13 -74.71
CA GLY A 682 -6.80 63.41 -74.95
C GLY A 682 -5.29 63.27 -75.05
N ASP A 683 -4.65 64.28 -75.65
CA ASP A 683 -3.21 64.34 -75.72
C ASP A 683 -2.62 64.76 -74.37
N PHE A 684 -2.00 63.81 -73.68
CA PHE A 684 -1.46 64.02 -72.34
C PHE A 684 -0.22 64.93 -72.33
N VAL A 685 0.53 64.98 -73.43
CA VAL A 685 1.71 65.85 -73.56
C VAL A 685 1.27 67.30 -73.70
N ILE A 686 0.31 67.58 -74.59
CA ILE A 686 -0.25 68.94 -74.77
C ILE A 686 -0.89 69.42 -73.47
N PHE A 687 -1.72 68.60 -72.84
CA PHE A 687 -2.34 68.92 -71.55
C PHE A 687 -1.31 69.24 -70.45
N SER A 688 -0.27 68.40 -70.31
CA SER A 688 0.79 68.65 -69.32
C SER A 688 1.61 69.89 -69.66
N GLN A 689 1.79 70.18 -70.95
CA GLN A 689 2.51 71.36 -71.43
C GLN A 689 1.73 72.66 -71.17
N GLU A 690 0.40 72.65 -71.30
CA GLU A 690 -0.47 73.79 -70.95
C GLU A 690 -0.31 74.19 -69.47
N ILE A 691 -0.34 73.19 -68.57
CA ILE A 691 -0.13 73.42 -67.14
C ILE A 691 1.32 73.86 -66.86
N TYR A 692 2.31 73.25 -67.51
CA TYR A 692 3.70 73.69 -67.40
C TYR A 692 3.87 75.18 -67.81
N LEU A 693 3.21 75.63 -68.88
CA LEU A 693 3.30 77.02 -69.33
C LEU A 693 2.69 78.00 -68.32
N SER A 694 1.63 77.62 -67.59
CA SER A 694 1.03 78.46 -66.55
C SER A 694 1.96 78.70 -65.36
N PHE A 695 2.89 77.76 -65.10
CA PHE A 695 3.89 77.87 -64.04
C PHE A 695 5.24 78.45 -64.46
N LYS A 696 5.48 78.59 -65.77
CA LYS A 696 6.77 79.03 -66.32
C LYS A 696 7.16 80.45 -65.89
N GLU A 697 6.21 81.38 -65.88
CA GLU A 697 6.45 82.76 -65.46
C GLU A 697 6.81 82.86 -63.96
N PHE A 698 6.18 82.04 -63.11
CA PHE A 698 6.52 81.98 -61.69
C PHE A 698 7.90 81.40 -61.42
N ALA A 699 8.28 80.34 -62.15
CA ALA A 699 9.61 79.77 -62.05
C ALA A 699 10.67 80.81 -62.44
N TYR A 700 10.42 81.57 -63.51
CA TYR A 700 11.27 82.67 -63.95
C TYR A 700 11.38 83.78 -62.89
N GLN A 701 10.28 84.21 -62.28
CA GLN A 701 10.28 85.22 -61.19
C GLN A 701 11.08 84.77 -59.95
N LYS A 702 11.17 83.46 -59.69
CA LYS A 702 11.95 82.89 -58.60
C LYS A 702 13.38 82.48 -58.98
N ASP A 703 13.83 82.78 -60.20
CA ASP A 703 15.13 82.35 -60.73
C ASP A 703 15.32 80.81 -60.73
N ILE A 704 14.26 80.07 -61.07
CA ILE A 704 14.27 78.59 -61.13
C ILE A 704 14.26 78.14 -62.59
N LYS A 705 15.20 77.28 -62.96
CA LYS A 705 15.24 76.68 -64.30
C LYS A 705 14.09 75.68 -64.44
N PHE A 706 13.19 75.88 -65.40
CA PHE A 706 12.00 75.05 -65.56
C PHE A 706 11.98 74.39 -66.94
N GLU A 707 12.12 73.07 -66.98
CA GLU A 707 12.27 72.30 -68.23
C GLU A 707 11.13 71.31 -68.45
N PHE A 708 10.71 71.15 -69.71
CA PHE A 708 9.72 70.18 -70.15
C PHE A 708 10.30 69.34 -71.28
N GLU A 709 10.32 68.01 -71.11
CA GLU A 709 10.78 67.06 -72.13
C GLU A 709 9.74 65.95 -72.33
N SER A 710 9.53 65.55 -73.58
CA SER A 710 8.68 64.40 -73.92
C SER A 710 9.37 63.50 -74.94
N SER A 711 9.25 62.19 -74.75
CA SER A 711 9.76 61.17 -75.69
C SER A 711 9.02 61.16 -77.04
N ASN A 712 7.76 61.59 -77.06
CA ASN A 712 6.89 61.65 -78.24
C ASN A 712 6.09 62.97 -78.19
N PRO A 713 5.98 63.76 -79.28
CA PRO A 713 5.23 65.02 -79.27
C PRO A 713 3.76 64.88 -78.87
N ASN A 714 3.11 63.77 -79.23
CA ASN A 714 1.69 63.54 -78.96
C ASN A 714 1.49 62.15 -78.34
N ILE A 715 0.86 62.08 -77.17
CA ILE A 715 0.55 60.81 -76.49
C ILE A 715 -0.94 60.76 -76.15
N GLU A 716 -1.69 59.92 -76.86
CA GLU A 716 -3.11 59.70 -76.59
C GLU A 716 -3.28 58.85 -75.32
N LEU A 717 -4.01 59.40 -74.35
CA LEU A 717 -4.30 58.76 -73.06
C LEU A 717 -5.75 59.04 -72.64
N TRP A 718 -6.36 58.07 -71.97
CA TRP A 718 -7.68 58.22 -71.35
C TRP A 718 -7.52 58.71 -69.92
N PHE A 719 -7.91 59.96 -69.65
CA PHE A 719 -7.84 60.54 -68.32
C PHE A 719 -8.94 61.61 -68.12
N ASP A 720 -9.26 61.90 -66.86
CA ASP A 720 -10.13 63.00 -66.48
C ASP A 720 -9.28 64.27 -66.37
N LYS A 721 -9.46 65.20 -67.31
CA LYS A 721 -8.66 66.43 -67.41
C LYS A 721 -8.74 67.25 -66.12
N ASN A 722 -9.93 67.43 -65.56
CA ASN A 722 -10.15 68.27 -64.37
C ASN A 722 -9.52 67.65 -63.12
N GLN A 723 -9.62 66.33 -62.94
CA GLN A 723 -9.01 65.67 -61.77
C GLN A 723 -7.49 65.58 -61.91
N MET A 724 -6.98 65.32 -63.12
CA MET A 724 -5.54 65.25 -63.37
C MET A 724 -4.86 66.61 -63.31
N GLU A 725 -5.58 67.68 -63.65
CA GLU A 725 -5.10 69.06 -63.51
C GLU A 725 -4.78 69.37 -62.04
N LYS A 726 -5.68 68.98 -61.11
CA LYS A 726 -5.45 69.12 -59.66
C LYS A 726 -4.17 68.42 -59.20
N VAL A 727 -3.89 67.23 -59.75
CA VAL A 727 -2.67 66.45 -59.45
C VAL A 727 -1.43 67.22 -59.89
N LEU A 728 -1.40 67.67 -61.15
CA LEU A 728 -0.24 68.37 -61.71
C LEU A 728 -0.03 69.74 -61.07
N TYR A 729 -1.10 70.51 -60.83
CA TYR A 729 -1.03 71.79 -60.12
C TYR A 729 -0.46 71.62 -58.71
N ASN A 730 -0.89 70.60 -57.97
CA ASN A 730 -0.38 70.35 -56.63
C ASN A 730 1.11 69.93 -56.65
N LEU A 731 1.52 69.08 -57.59
CA LEU A 731 2.92 68.69 -57.71
C LEU A 731 3.81 69.86 -58.13
N PHE A 732 3.41 70.67 -59.10
CA PHE A 732 4.17 71.86 -59.53
C PHE A 732 4.24 72.95 -58.47
N SER A 733 3.12 73.23 -57.79
CA SER A 733 3.08 74.20 -56.69
C SER A 733 4.01 73.78 -55.55
N ASN A 734 4.04 72.49 -55.19
CA ASN A 734 4.98 71.98 -54.20
C ASN A 734 6.43 72.09 -54.69
N ALA A 735 6.73 71.68 -55.93
CA ALA A 735 8.08 71.78 -56.48
C ALA A 735 8.60 73.23 -56.47
N LEU A 736 7.80 74.21 -56.90
CA LEU A 736 8.16 75.64 -56.90
C LEU A 736 8.23 76.29 -55.52
N LYS A 737 7.52 75.72 -54.55
CA LYS A 737 7.54 76.19 -53.17
C LYS A 737 8.80 75.75 -52.44
N PHE A 738 9.26 74.53 -52.70
CA PHE A 738 10.37 73.91 -51.98
C PHE A 738 11.72 74.00 -52.70
N THR A 739 11.73 74.40 -53.98
CA THR A 739 12.95 74.72 -54.74
C THR A 739 13.36 76.18 -54.48
N LYS A 740 14.65 76.39 -54.19
CA LYS A 740 15.23 77.73 -53.94
C LYS A 740 15.62 78.40 -55.26
N ALA A 741 15.84 79.73 -55.22
CA ALA A 741 16.38 80.48 -56.36
C ALA A 741 17.72 79.88 -56.84
N GLY A 742 17.88 79.75 -58.16
CA GLY A 742 19.00 79.10 -58.84
C GLY A 742 18.85 77.57 -59.05
N GLY A 743 17.82 76.93 -58.49
CA GLY A 743 17.57 75.49 -58.65
C GLY A 743 16.86 75.13 -59.96
N ALA A 744 16.76 73.84 -60.26
CA ALA A 744 16.02 73.34 -61.43
C ALA A 744 14.80 72.49 -61.07
N ILE A 745 13.76 72.59 -61.89
CA ILE A 745 12.61 71.69 -61.91
C ILE A 745 12.44 71.18 -63.34
N LYS A 746 12.34 69.87 -63.50
CA LYS A 746 12.21 69.21 -64.81
C LYS A 746 11.02 68.25 -64.80
N LEU A 747 10.14 68.42 -65.79
CA LEU A 747 9.08 67.47 -66.11
C LEU A 747 9.48 66.63 -67.32
N SER A 748 9.46 65.31 -67.18
CA SER A 748 9.75 64.36 -68.26
C SER A 748 8.57 63.41 -68.47
N ILE A 749 8.11 63.27 -69.72
CA ILE A 749 7.05 62.32 -70.10
C ILE A 749 7.62 61.26 -71.04
N THR A 750 7.47 59.99 -70.64
CA THR A 750 7.97 58.83 -71.39
C THR A 750 6.85 57.86 -71.71
N GLU A 751 6.79 57.39 -72.95
CA GLU A 751 5.80 56.44 -73.44
C GLU A 751 6.41 55.03 -73.59
N THR A 752 5.67 54.02 -73.14
CA THR A 752 5.94 52.60 -73.42
C THR A 752 4.71 51.96 -74.04
N ASP A 753 4.83 50.75 -74.59
CA ASP A 753 3.72 50.04 -75.27
C ASP A 753 2.45 49.91 -74.41
N THR A 754 2.58 49.90 -73.08
CA THR A 754 1.47 49.65 -72.16
C THR A 754 1.20 50.78 -71.16
N GLN A 755 2.11 51.74 -71.01
CA GLN A 755 2.05 52.76 -69.95
C GLN A 755 2.69 54.10 -70.38
N VAL A 756 2.17 55.18 -69.81
CA VAL A 756 2.74 56.53 -69.85
C VAL A 756 3.30 56.85 -68.46
N GLN A 757 4.58 57.21 -68.39
CA GLN A 757 5.23 57.59 -67.14
C GLN A 757 5.58 59.08 -67.16
N LEU A 758 5.11 59.78 -66.13
CA LEU A 758 5.42 61.19 -65.86
C LEU A 758 6.36 61.27 -64.67
N GLU A 759 7.49 61.94 -64.85
CA GLU A 759 8.51 62.13 -63.83
C GLU A 759 8.76 63.63 -63.61
N LEU A 760 8.43 64.12 -62.41
CA LEU A 760 8.71 65.49 -61.98
C LEU A 760 9.88 65.47 -60.99
N VAL A 761 10.99 66.09 -61.40
CA VAL A 761 12.21 66.23 -60.60
C VAL A 761 12.35 67.67 -60.14
N ASP A 762 12.54 67.88 -58.84
CA ASP A 762 12.88 69.17 -58.24
C ASP A 762 14.21 69.09 -57.48
N GLU A 763 14.99 70.17 -57.49
CA GLU A 763 16.21 70.32 -56.68
C GLU A 763 15.94 71.03 -55.34
N GLY A 764 14.76 70.79 -54.74
CA GLY A 764 14.35 71.40 -53.49
C GLY A 764 14.97 70.80 -52.23
N ILE A 765 14.37 71.12 -51.07
CA ILE A 765 14.88 70.71 -49.75
C ILE A 765 14.94 69.19 -49.53
N GLY A 766 14.25 68.41 -50.35
CA GLY A 766 14.16 66.95 -50.24
C GLY A 766 13.47 66.46 -48.97
N ILE A 767 13.03 65.19 -49.01
CA ILE A 767 12.24 64.53 -47.97
C ILE A 767 13.13 63.51 -47.25
N SER A 768 13.13 63.53 -45.91
CA SER A 768 13.93 62.58 -45.12
C SER A 768 13.38 61.15 -45.24
N LYS A 769 14.25 60.13 -45.15
CA LYS A 769 13.86 58.71 -45.22
C LYS A 769 12.77 58.32 -44.21
N LYS A 770 12.68 59.03 -43.08
CA LYS A 770 11.68 58.81 -42.03
C LYS A 770 10.26 59.17 -42.49
N HIS A 771 10.13 60.12 -43.42
CA HIS A 771 8.85 60.65 -43.88
C HIS A 771 8.36 60.02 -45.19
N LEU A 772 9.24 59.44 -46.02
CA LEU A 772 8.90 58.91 -47.36
C LEU A 772 7.71 57.94 -47.37
N SER A 773 7.59 57.05 -46.37
CA SER A 773 6.48 56.09 -46.29
C SER A 773 5.18 56.68 -45.74
N LYS A 774 5.20 57.94 -45.29
CA LYS A 774 4.09 58.59 -44.59
C LYS A 774 3.56 59.83 -45.31
N ILE A 775 4.26 60.37 -46.31
CA ILE A 775 3.83 61.60 -47.00
C ILE A 775 2.50 61.46 -47.78
N PHE A 776 2.10 60.23 -48.10
CA PHE A 776 0.80 59.92 -48.71
C PHE A 776 -0.26 59.49 -47.66
N ASN A 777 0.11 59.46 -46.37
CA ASN A 777 -0.84 59.17 -45.29
C ASN A 777 -1.70 60.40 -45.02
N ARG A 778 -2.98 60.15 -44.72
CA ARG A 778 -3.97 61.16 -44.40
C ARG A 778 -3.47 62.05 -43.26
N PHE A 779 -3.56 63.36 -43.44
CA PHE A 779 -3.23 64.39 -42.44
C PHE A 779 -1.77 64.39 -41.98
N TYR A 780 -0.87 63.70 -42.70
CA TYR A 780 0.53 63.65 -42.32
C TYR A 780 1.30 64.87 -42.85
N GLN A 781 1.97 65.59 -41.95
CA GLN A 781 2.88 66.68 -42.28
C GLN A 781 4.26 66.37 -41.68
N ALA A 782 5.32 66.61 -42.45
CA ALA A 782 6.69 66.44 -42.00
C ALA A 782 7.19 67.72 -41.33
N ASN A 783 6.96 67.86 -40.01
CA ASN A 783 7.47 68.98 -39.22
C ASN A 783 8.92 68.75 -38.80
N ASP A 784 9.86 69.02 -39.72
CA ASP A 784 11.27 69.23 -39.36
C ASP A 784 11.50 70.75 -39.19
N ALA A 785 12.20 71.14 -38.13
CA ALA A 785 12.25 72.48 -37.51
C ALA A 785 12.76 73.68 -38.35
N ASP A 786 12.90 73.57 -39.67
CA ASP A 786 13.46 74.63 -40.54
C ASP A 786 12.48 75.19 -41.61
N SER A 787 11.18 74.93 -41.51
CA SER A 787 10.19 75.36 -42.52
C SER A 787 9.15 76.34 -41.98
N ALA A 788 9.58 77.45 -41.38
CA ALA A 788 8.69 78.50 -40.85
C ALA A 788 8.19 79.43 -41.96
N SER A 789 7.35 78.94 -42.88
CA SER A 789 6.30 79.73 -43.55
C SER A 789 5.56 78.91 -44.63
N GLY A 790 4.32 78.52 -44.30
CA GLY A 790 3.33 78.04 -45.27
C GLY A 790 3.20 76.52 -45.38
N ALA A 791 3.06 75.78 -44.30
CA ALA A 791 2.66 74.36 -44.37
C ALA A 791 1.19 74.24 -44.81
N GLY A 792 0.90 73.34 -45.76
CA GLY A 792 -0.48 73.04 -46.19
C GLY A 792 -1.04 71.84 -45.42
N PHE A 793 -2.35 71.59 -45.51
CA PHE A 793 -3.12 70.65 -44.68
C PHE A 793 -2.69 69.16 -44.71
N GLY A 794 -1.65 68.79 -45.48
CA GLY A 794 -1.22 67.39 -45.66
C GLY A 794 -2.18 66.54 -46.51
N LEU A 795 -3.22 67.16 -47.07
CA LEU A 795 -4.22 66.49 -47.90
C LEU A 795 -3.86 66.46 -49.39
N GLY A 796 -3.14 67.45 -49.91
CA GLY A 796 -2.87 67.56 -51.35
C GLY A 796 -2.22 66.31 -51.95
N LEU A 797 -1.13 65.80 -51.36
CA LEU A 797 -0.46 64.58 -51.84
C LEU A 797 -1.31 63.31 -51.62
N THR A 798 -2.13 63.28 -50.57
CA THR A 798 -3.09 62.18 -50.32
C THR A 798 -4.18 62.16 -51.39
N ILE A 799 -4.77 63.31 -51.71
CA ILE A 799 -5.76 63.49 -52.79
C ILE A 799 -5.14 63.14 -54.14
N SER A 800 -3.90 63.58 -54.38
CA SER A 800 -3.18 63.28 -55.63
C SER A 800 -2.97 61.77 -55.80
N SER A 801 -2.56 61.09 -54.73
CA SER A 801 -2.42 59.62 -54.74
C SER A 801 -3.74 58.91 -54.99
N GLU A 802 -4.83 59.38 -54.41
CA GLU A 802 -6.14 58.74 -54.58
C GLU A 802 -6.72 58.97 -55.98
N ILE A 803 -6.57 60.17 -56.55
CA ILE A 803 -6.95 60.45 -57.95
C ILE A 803 -6.17 59.57 -58.92
N ILE A 804 -4.86 59.39 -58.71
CA ILE A 804 -4.01 58.55 -59.56
C ILE A 804 -4.42 57.08 -59.46
N LYS A 805 -4.77 56.59 -58.26
CA LYS A 805 -5.32 55.24 -58.08
C LYS A 805 -6.66 55.06 -58.78
N LEU A 806 -7.55 56.05 -58.73
CA LEU A 806 -8.82 56.02 -59.48
C LEU A 806 -8.55 55.91 -60.99
N HIS A 807 -7.50 56.57 -61.49
CA HIS A 807 -7.00 56.42 -62.86
C HIS A 807 -6.25 55.10 -63.12
N GLN A 808 -6.32 54.14 -62.20
CA GLN A 808 -5.62 52.85 -62.25
C GLN A 808 -4.09 52.97 -62.40
N GLY A 809 -3.55 54.09 -61.93
CA GLY A 809 -2.13 54.42 -61.94
C GLY A 809 -1.46 54.28 -60.57
N GLU A 810 -0.15 54.50 -60.56
CA GLU A 810 0.68 54.46 -59.36
C GLU A 810 1.49 55.75 -59.24
N ILE A 811 1.51 56.35 -58.04
CA ILE A 811 2.42 57.45 -57.68
C ILE A 811 3.44 56.97 -56.66
N SER A 812 4.71 57.33 -56.87
CA SER A 812 5.80 57.04 -55.95
C SER A 812 6.77 58.22 -55.88
N VAL A 813 7.57 58.27 -54.80
CA VAL A 813 8.56 59.32 -54.59
C VAL A 813 9.93 58.72 -54.32
N LYS A 814 10.97 59.33 -54.88
CA LYS A 814 12.37 59.14 -54.49
C LYS A 814 12.91 60.49 -54.05
N SER A 815 13.39 60.59 -52.83
CA SER A 815 13.95 61.84 -52.34
C SER A 815 14.93 61.60 -51.20
N LYS A 816 15.90 62.51 -51.07
CA LYS A 816 16.84 62.56 -49.97
C LYS A 816 16.97 64.01 -49.51
N LYS A 817 16.91 64.22 -48.19
CA LYS A 817 17.00 65.55 -47.58
C LYS A 817 18.27 66.29 -48.07
N GLY A 818 18.09 67.46 -48.66
CA GLY A 818 19.13 68.31 -49.25
C GLY A 818 19.46 68.05 -50.72
N GLU A 819 18.86 67.05 -51.37
CA GLU A 819 19.19 66.62 -52.75
C GLU A 819 17.97 66.66 -53.70
N GLY A 820 16.86 67.32 -53.31
CA GLY A 820 15.66 67.39 -54.14
C GLY A 820 14.73 66.17 -54.06
N SER A 821 13.64 66.19 -54.84
CA SER A 821 12.66 65.11 -54.90
C SER A 821 12.29 64.74 -56.32
N THR A 822 11.96 63.46 -56.52
CA THR A 822 11.47 62.92 -57.79
C THR A 822 10.15 62.23 -57.56
N PHE A 823 9.08 62.80 -58.09
CA PHE A 823 7.75 62.19 -58.10
C PHE A 823 7.54 61.47 -59.43
N MET A 824 7.22 60.19 -59.37
CA MET A 824 6.98 59.34 -60.55
C MET A 824 5.52 58.89 -60.54
N ILE A 825 4.80 59.21 -61.61
CA ILE A 825 3.43 58.77 -61.87
C ILE A 825 3.44 57.82 -63.06
N LYS A 826 2.78 56.66 -62.93
CA LYS A 826 2.60 55.68 -64.01
C LYS A 826 1.11 55.50 -64.31
N LEU A 827 0.71 55.75 -65.54
CA LEU A 827 -0.66 55.59 -66.04
C LEU A 827 -0.70 54.51 -67.12
N LYS A 828 -1.73 53.66 -67.12
CA LYS A 828 -1.89 52.59 -68.13
C LYS A 828 -2.52 53.14 -69.40
N LYS A 829 -2.12 52.61 -70.57
CA LYS A 829 -2.75 52.95 -71.86
C LYS A 829 -3.98 52.08 -72.12
N GLY A 830 -4.99 52.66 -72.77
CA GLY A 830 -6.28 52.03 -73.09
C GLY A 830 -7.38 52.42 -72.10
N ASN A 831 -8.61 51.98 -72.39
CA ASN A 831 -9.80 52.32 -71.59
C ASN A 831 -10.51 51.10 -70.97
N SER A 832 -10.00 49.88 -71.19
CA SER A 832 -10.65 48.62 -70.78
C SER A 832 -10.73 48.38 -69.27
N PHE A 833 -10.13 49.25 -68.48
CA PHE A 833 -10.09 49.20 -67.01
C PHE A 833 -10.89 50.35 -66.36
N PHE A 834 -11.63 51.12 -67.16
CA PHE A 834 -12.63 52.08 -66.69
C PHE A 834 -14.03 51.52 -66.97
N ASP A 835 -14.98 51.81 -66.09
CA ASP A 835 -16.37 51.37 -66.26
C ASP A 835 -17.07 52.20 -67.35
N GLU A 836 -18.07 51.63 -68.06
CA GLU A 836 -18.80 52.33 -69.14
C GLU A 836 -19.44 53.66 -68.67
N THR A 837 -19.73 53.80 -67.38
CA THR A 837 -20.30 55.03 -66.79
C THR A 837 -19.28 56.15 -66.54
N GLU A 838 -17.99 55.85 -66.67
CA GLU A 838 -16.87 56.78 -66.45
C GLU A 838 -16.33 57.36 -67.78
N ILE A 839 -16.74 56.80 -68.91
CA ILE A 839 -16.28 57.19 -70.26
C ILE A 839 -17.20 58.30 -70.80
N GLY A 840 -16.68 59.52 -70.92
CA GLY A 840 -17.43 60.67 -71.45
C GLY A 840 -16.79 62.02 -71.15
N GLY A 841 -16.72 62.90 -72.14
CA GLY A 841 -16.05 64.21 -72.04
C GLY A 841 -16.72 65.19 -71.08
N SER A 842 -15.91 65.94 -70.34
CA SER A 842 -16.35 67.09 -69.54
C SER A 842 -16.36 68.37 -70.36
N GLU A 843 -17.43 69.16 -70.28
CA GLU A 843 -17.44 70.56 -70.74
C GLU A 843 -16.42 71.38 -69.93
N ILE A 844 -15.66 72.24 -70.64
CA ILE A 844 -14.65 73.14 -70.09
C ILE A 844 -15.38 74.23 -69.27
N ASN A 845 -14.97 74.44 -68.02
CA ASN A 845 -15.46 75.52 -67.18
C ASN A 845 -14.31 76.49 -66.90
N ASP A 846 -14.26 77.61 -67.63
CA ASP A 846 -13.15 78.58 -67.70
C ASP A 846 -12.97 79.49 -66.45
N GLU A 847 -13.54 79.16 -65.29
CA GLU A 847 -13.59 80.06 -64.12
C GLU A 847 -12.50 79.84 -63.03
N LEU A 848 -11.54 78.94 -63.22
CA LEU A 848 -10.62 78.53 -62.13
C LEU A 848 -9.19 79.11 -62.17
N ILE A 849 -8.81 79.89 -63.20
CA ILE A 849 -7.40 80.29 -63.41
C ILE A 849 -7.03 81.64 -62.73
N GLU A 850 -7.98 82.44 -62.26
CA GLU A 850 -7.68 83.82 -61.83
C GLU A 850 -7.26 84.05 -60.36
N ASN A 851 -7.38 83.07 -59.46
CA ASN A 851 -7.22 83.33 -58.01
C ASN A 851 -5.92 82.80 -57.35
N TYR A 852 -4.92 82.37 -58.13
CA TYR A 852 -3.67 81.80 -57.59
C TYR A 852 -2.45 82.73 -57.62
N PHE A 853 -2.55 83.94 -58.17
CA PHE A 853 -1.48 84.92 -58.24
C PHE A 853 -1.83 86.15 -57.40
N TYR A 854 -1.28 86.32 -56.19
CA TYR A 854 -0.71 87.60 -55.72
C TYR A 854 0.04 87.44 -54.39
N ALA A 855 1.26 87.95 -54.41
CA ALA A 855 2.38 87.61 -53.55
C ALA A 855 2.39 88.28 -52.17
N LYS A 856 3.15 87.65 -51.26
CA LYS A 856 3.58 88.13 -49.95
C LYS A 856 4.93 88.85 -50.14
N GLN A 857 5.13 90.01 -49.51
CA GLN A 857 6.48 90.59 -49.32
C GLN A 857 6.64 91.09 -47.88
N GLU A 858 7.83 90.85 -47.34
CA GLU A 858 8.27 90.97 -45.94
C GLU A 858 8.75 92.40 -45.58
N ASN A 859 8.75 92.76 -44.28
CA ASN A 859 9.99 92.99 -43.51
C ASN A 859 9.80 93.55 -42.07
N SER A 860 10.52 92.90 -41.16
CA SER A 860 11.30 93.33 -39.97
C SER A 860 10.84 94.39 -38.94
N VAL A 861 10.79 93.90 -37.68
CA VAL A 861 11.47 94.37 -36.42
C VAL A 861 11.29 95.81 -35.94
N ALA A 862 10.72 96.00 -34.73
CA ALA A 862 11.43 96.47 -33.51
C ALA A 862 10.47 96.86 -32.36
N ILE A 863 10.67 96.20 -31.22
CA ILE A 863 10.63 96.60 -29.80
C ILE A 863 10.21 98.07 -29.50
N GLU A 864 9.29 98.32 -28.55
CA GLU A 864 9.62 98.76 -27.18
C GLU A 864 8.41 98.98 -26.24
N LYS A 865 8.65 98.68 -24.96
CA LYS A 865 7.79 98.77 -23.76
C LYS A 865 7.37 100.20 -23.42
N ILE A 866 6.18 100.37 -22.83
CA ILE A 866 5.94 101.37 -21.78
C ILE A 866 5.00 100.78 -20.69
N LEU A 867 5.51 100.75 -19.46
CA LEU A 867 4.80 100.46 -18.21
C LEU A 867 4.03 101.68 -17.70
N SER A 868 2.86 101.49 -17.07
CA SER A 868 2.33 102.45 -16.09
C SER A 868 1.48 101.77 -15.00
N ASN A 869 1.80 102.12 -13.74
CA ASN A 869 1.29 101.63 -12.46
C ASN A 869 -0.23 101.51 -12.31
N LYS A 870 -0.69 100.34 -11.83
CA LYS A 870 -2.04 100.11 -11.30
C LYS A 870 -1.97 99.27 -10.02
N GLU A 871 -2.81 99.61 -9.03
CA GLU A 871 -2.68 99.22 -7.62
C GLU A 871 -2.97 97.74 -7.29
N GLN A 872 -3.32 96.91 -8.27
CA GLN A 872 -3.56 95.47 -8.08
C GLN A 872 -2.70 94.65 -9.06
N THR A 873 -2.05 93.60 -8.57
CA THR A 873 -1.09 92.78 -9.33
C THR A 873 -1.70 91.45 -9.72
N LEU A 874 -1.73 91.14 -11.01
CA LEU A 874 -2.29 89.90 -11.55
C LEU A 874 -1.19 89.09 -12.24
N LEU A 875 -1.08 87.80 -11.97
CA LEU A 875 -0.11 86.92 -12.62
C LEU A 875 -0.79 86.03 -13.65
N VAL A 876 -0.39 86.12 -14.91
CA VAL A 876 -0.84 85.22 -15.98
C VAL A 876 0.23 84.16 -16.22
N VAL A 877 -0.13 82.88 -16.07
CA VAL A 877 0.72 81.71 -16.31
C VAL A 877 0.18 80.95 -17.51
N GLU A 878 0.85 81.08 -18.66
CA GLU A 878 0.38 80.59 -19.95
C GLU A 878 1.58 80.25 -20.85
N ASP A 879 1.67 79.01 -21.32
CA ASP A 879 2.82 78.52 -22.08
C ASP A 879 2.85 79.05 -23.52
N ASN A 880 1.70 79.45 -24.06
CA ASN A 880 1.62 80.11 -25.34
C ASN A 880 1.87 81.61 -25.21
N ALA A 881 3.10 82.03 -25.58
CA ALA A 881 3.50 83.42 -25.52
C ALA A 881 2.59 84.39 -26.30
N ALA A 882 1.90 83.96 -27.36
CA ALA A 882 0.96 84.82 -28.08
C ALA A 882 -0.35 85.06 -27.29
N ILE A 883 -0.85 84.03 -26.59
CA ILE A 883 -2.05 84.12 -25.76
C ILE A 883 -1.74 84.88 -24.47
N CYS A 884 -0.61 84.57 -23.83
CA CYS A 884 -0.14 85.27 -22.64
C CYS A 884 -0.03 86.78 -22.90
N ASN A 885 0.61 87.17 -24.01
CA ASN A 885 0.73 88.57 -24.40
C ASN A 885 -0.63 89.23 -24.72
N TYR A 886 -1.57 88.51 -25.34
CA TYR A 886 -2.92 89.02 -25.59
C TYR A 886 -3.70 89.26 -24.29
N ILE A 887 -3.67 88.33 -23.34
CA ILE A 887 -4.33 88.47 -22.03
C ILE A 887 -3.68 89.62 -21.26
N VAL A 888 -2.35 89.73 -21.30
CA VAL A 888 -1.64 90.85 -20.69
C VAL A 888 -2.05 92.17 -21.33
N GLU A 889 -2.12 92.28 -22.66
CA GLU A 889 -2.54 93.51 -23.34
C GLU A 889 -3.99 93.89 -22.96
N LEU A 890 -4.89 92.92 -22.83
CA LEU A 890 -6.28 93.11 -22.42
C LEU A 890 -6.43 93.60 -20.98
N LEU A 891 -5.68 93.00 -20.05
CA LEU A 891 -5.82 93.25 -18.61
C LEU A 891 -4.86 94.34 -18.09
N SER A 892 -3.85 94.73 -18.87
CA SER A 892 -2.95 95.86 -18.56
C SER A 892 -3.69 97.20 -18.53
N GLU A 893 -4.91 97.28 -19.09
CA GLU A 893 -5.80 98.43 -18.95
C GLU A 893 -6.38 98.57 -17.52
N GLU A 894 -6.33 97.55 -16.66
CA GLU A 894 -6.92 97.60 -15.31
C GLU A 894 -5.98 97.10 -14.19
N PHE A 895 -5.01 96.21 -14.46
CA PHE A 895 -4.12 95.60 -13.47
C PHE A 895 -2.63 95.75 -13.83
N THR A 896 -1.73 95.62 -12.84
CA THR A 896 -0.30 95.37 -13.08
C THR A 896 -0.11 93.88 -13.37
N VAL A 897 0.11 93.52 -14.63
CA VAL A 897 0.14 92.11 -15.04
C VAL A 897 1.57 91.56 -15.09
N LEU A 898 1.85 90.52 -14.30
CA LEU A 898 3.05 89.69 -14.35
C LEU A 898 2.82 88.51 -15.29
N GLN A 899 3.88 88.03 -15.93
CA GLN A 899 3.84 86.94 -16.90
C GLN A 899 4.72 85.78 -16.45
N ALA A 900 4.26 84.55 -16.66
CA ALA A 900 5.04 83.33 -16.58
C ALA A 900 4.63 82.38 -17.71
N PHE A 901 5.56 81.56 -18.19
CA PHE A 901 5.34 80.67 -19.34
C PHE A 901 5.26 79.19 -18.96
N ASN A 902 5.26 78.87 -17.67
CA ASN A 902 4.99 77.54 -17.13
C ASN A 902 4.66 77.64 -15.63
N GLY A 903 4.07 76.57 -15.08
CA GLY A 903 3.63 76.54 -13.69
C GLY A 903 4.75 76.80 -12.68
N LYS A 904 5.98 76.34 -12.93
CA LYS A 904 7.08 76.47 -11.98
C LYS A 904 7.56 77.92 -11.88
N GLU A 905 7.71 78.58 -13.03
CA GLU A 905 8.00 80.01 -13.10
C GLU A 905 6.87 80.84 -12.45
N GLY A 906 5.61 80.46 -12.69
CA GLY A 906 4.45 81.07 -12.04
C GLY A 906 4.48 80.95 -10.51
N LEU A 907 4.85 79.78 -9.97
CA LEU A 907 4.99 79.55 -8.53
C LEU A 907 6.07 80.42 -7.90
N GLU A 908 7.23 80.52 -8.56
CA GLU A 908 8.36 81.34 -8.08
C GLU A 908 7.99 82.83 -8.05
N ILE A 909 7.35 83.34 -9.11
CA ILE A 909 6.89 84.74 -9.16
C ILE A 909 5.80 85.01 -8.13
N ALA A 910 4.88 84.06 -7.92
CA ALA A 910 3.83 84.19 -6.91
C ALA A 910 4.38 84.25 -5.48
N LEU A 911 5.44 83.50 -5.17
CA LEU A 911 6.10 83.52 -3.86
C LEU A 911 6.95 84.78 -3.64
N GLU A 912 7.53 85.35 -4.69
CA GLU A 912 8.40 86.53 -4.58
C GLU A 912 7.61 87.85 -4.61
N LYS A 913 6.59 87.95 -5.45
CA LYS A 913 5.86 89.21 -5.72
C LYS A 913 4.47 89.28 -5.10
N SER A 914 3.93 88.17 -4.57
CA SER A 914 2.61 88.08 -3.92
C SER A 914 1.48 88.77 -4.71
N PRO A 915 1.14 88.27 -5.91
CA PRO A 915 0.05 88.84 -6.71
C PRO A 915 -1.31 88.67 -6.02
N ASP A 916 -2.25 89.54 -6.35
CA ASP A 916 -3.62 89.54 -5.81
C ASP A 916 -4.51 88.48 -6.48
N LEU A 917 -4.20 88.07 -7.71
CA LEU A 917 -4.93 87.05 -8.49
C LEU A 917 -3.97 86.35 -9.45
N ILE A 918 -4.13 85.04 -9.63
CA ILE A 918 -3.37 84.25 -10.60
C ILE A 918 -4.36 83.67 -11.62
N ILE A 919 -4.04 83.77 -12.91
CA ILE A 919 -4.76 83.10 -14.00
C ILE A 919 -3.78 82.10 -14.62
N SER A 920 -4.10 80.81 -14.58
CA SER A 920 -3.23 79.75 -15.10
C SER A 920 -3.95 78.87 -16.12
N ASP A 921 -3.27 78.50 -17.21
CA ASP A 921 -3.72 77.38 -18.03
C ASP A 921 -3.53 76.05 -17.28
N VAL A 922 -4.35 75.05 -17.59
CA VAL A 922 -4.36 73.74 -16.96
C VAL A 922 -3.21 72.87 -17.50
N MET A 923 -2.92 72.95 -18.80
CA MET A 923 -1.96 72.07 -19.47
C MET A 923 -0.72 72.86 -19.90
N MET A 924 0.35 72.80 -19.10
CA MET A 924 1.60 73.51 -19.38
C MET A 924 2.83 72.60 -19.17
N PRO A 925 3.92 72.82 -19.90
CA PRO A 925 5.16 72.06 -19.73
C PRO A 925 5.85 72.38 -18.40
N ILE A 926 6.72 71.47 -17.93
CA ILE A 926 7.51 71.56 -16.67
C ILE A 926 6.67 71.41 -15.39
N MET A 927 5.64 72.23 -15.21
CA MET A 927 4.66 72.12 -14.12
C MET A 927 3.32 72.60 -14.66
N ASP A 928 2.31 71.74 -14.57
CA ASP A 928 0.97 72.03 -15.08
C ASP A 928 0.17 72.92 -14.12
N GLY A 929 -0.98 73.44 -14.57
CA GLY A 929 -1.78 74.38 -13.77
C GLY A 929 -2.39 73.76 -12.51
N ILE A 930 -2.61 72.44 -12.50
CA ILE A 930 -3.16 71.73 -11.34
C ILE A 930 -2.08 71.56 -10.27
N GLU A 931 -0.88 71.18 -10.67
CA GLU A 931 0.28 71.05 -9.80
C GLU A 931 0.71 72.41 -9.25
N LEU A 932 0.70 73.47 -10.08
CA LEU A 932 0.88 74.85 -9.64
C LEU A 932 -0.15 75.24 -8.57
N THR A 933 -1.44 75.03 -8.85
CA THR A 933 -2.53 75.37 -7.92
C THR A 933 -2.39 74.62 -6.60
N HIS A 934 -2.05 73.32 -6.65
CA HIS A 934 -1.82 72.53 -5.45
C HIS A 934 -0.65 73.09 -4.61
N ASN A 935 0.47 73.44 -5.25
CA ASN A 935 1.64 73.99 -4.56
C ASN A 935 1.36 75.37 -3.95
N LEU A 936 0.61 76.23 -4.63
CA LEU A 936 0.17 77.53 -4.11
C LEU A 936 -0.79 77.36 -2.92
N LYS A 937 -1.79 76.49 -3.04
CA LYS A 937 -2.77 76.24 -1.96
C LYS A 937 -2.20 75.51 -0.76
N SER A 938 -1.11 74.77 -0.93
CA SER A 938 -0.45 74.04 0.15
C SER A 938 0.56 74.90 0.94
N ASN A 939 0.93 76.08 0.45
CA ASN A 939 1.86 76.98 1.12
C ASN A 939 1.11 78.10 1.86
N VAL A 940 1.31 78.23 3.18
CA VAL A 940 0.62 79.21 4.03
C VAL A 940 0.75 80.64 3.50
N ASN A 941 1.89 81.00 2.90
CA ASN A 941 2.15 82.36 2.41
C ASN A 941 1.43 82.69 1.10
N THR A 942 0.99 81.72 0.31
CA THR A 942 0.34 81.95 -1.00
C THR A 942 -1.05 81.32 -1.10
N SER A 943 -1.45 80.48 -0.13
CA SER A 943 -2.71 79.74 -0.15
C SER A 943 -3.97 80.61 -0.21
N HIS A 944 -3.87 81.84 0.31
CA HIS A 944 -4.94 82.82 0.30
C HIS A 944 -5.12 83.53 -1.07
N ILE A 945 -4.14 83.47 -1.97
CA ILE A 945 -4.21 84.08 -3.30
C ILE A 945 -5.18 83.26 -4.16
N PRO A 946 -6.22 83.86 -4.77
CA PRO A 946 -7.10 83.15 -5.68
C PRO A 946 -6.36 82.73 -6.96
N VAL A 947 -6.63 81.52 -7.44
CA VAL A 947 -6.14 80.95 -8.70
C VAL A 947 -7.34 80.52 -9.51
#